data_AF-A0A8C7V4X1-F1
#
_entry.id   AF-A0A8C7V4X1-F1
#
_cell.length_a   1.000
_cell.length_b   1.000
_cell.length_c   1.000
_cell.angle_alpha   90.00
_cell.angle_beta   90.00
_cell.angle_gamma   90.00
#
_symmetry.space_group_name_H-M   'P 1'
#
loop_
_entity.id
_entity.type
_entity.pdbx_description
1 polymer ?
#
loop_
_entity_poly.entity_id
_entity_poly.type
_entity_poly.pdbx_seq_one_letter_code
_entity_poly.pdbx_strand_id
1 'polypeptide(L)'
;MILTDLRQDIFTWIKCQELEVEYVALSRDTTETDLKQRREIRSGTAFYIDQCAVRAATEGRILVLEGLEKAERNVLPVLNNLLENREMQLEDGRFLMSYQRYDKLLTEHTKEELDAWQIVRVSEDFRVIALGLPVPRYKGNPLDPPLRSRFQARDIYYLPFKVRATIPDQLLLSFATTLCSQQSSNLGLPDFPVDNLPPALTVLEHFPMLSSQQLVQRLYPYQAMLGKEGCTAVEGVLSRFELLDACQQPASSAVLKVAPANTEQPGQPGAQADVTNISCTKAPRPPNSNPAFISTPSHAQLLAEMVQSHLVKDMCLIGAKGCGKSVVAKEFAEMLGYSIEPVMLYQDMTARDLLQQRYTLANGDTAWRPSPLVTAAQEGKLLLLDGIHRVNLGTLSVLSRLLHDRELSLYDGSRLLRWDRYQALKEELQLTDEQLQERSIFPVHPSFRVLALAEPPVAGSSGQQWLGPELLTMFMFHNIQPLARAQETSLIQGLTPNVPKEAVEQLLHLTHNLRQTNDPTAQSLASSLSTRQLLRICRRLSQYPEESIAHAVNKACLSRFLPSLARSSLQKGLASCSIQDTQPDAEAHDHSCTVKDGVLTIGSVSAPVYNAGEKMKVPDVLFYDNAQHMMVMEDMLKDFLLGEHLLLVGNQGVGKNKIVDRFLHLLNRPREYLQLHRDTTVQTLTLQPSVRDGIIIYEDSPLVKAVKMGHILVIDEADKAPTNVTCILKTLVESGEMILADGRRIVSERRPNTIAMHPDFRMLVLANRPGFPFLGNDFFGSLGDIFSCHAVDNPKPQAEFAMLKQYGPAVPDDTLHKLVAAFGELRAMADQGTITYPYSTREVVNIVKHLQRFPDEGLANVVRNVFDFDSYNKDTREVLIEALHKHGIPIGAKPSSVHLAKE
;
A
#
# COMPACT_ATOMS: atom_id res chain seq x y z
N MET A 1 10.73 7.49 -22.79
CA MET A 1 11.62 8.09 -23.81
C MET A 1 12.28 7.06 -24.70
N ILE A 2 13.50 6.57 -24.44
CA ILE A 2 14.25 5.78 -25.43
C ILE A 2 13.43 4.59 -25.97
N LEU A 3 12.84 3.79 -25.09
CA LEU A 3 12.04 2.64 -25.54
C LEU A 3 10.75 3.03 -26.28
N THR A 4 10.11 4.14 -25.90
CA THR A 4 8.87 4.62 -26.51
C THR A 4 9.10 5.09 -27.94
N ASP A 5 10.09 5.97 -28.15
CA ASP A 5 10.45 6.50 -29.47
C ASP A 5 10.92 5.38 -30.39
N LEU A 6 11.84 4.52 -29.89
CA LEU A 6 12.34 3.37 -30.65
C LEU A 6 11.23 2.41 -31.06
N ARG A 7 10.28 2.16 -30.16
CA ARG A 7 9.12 1.32 -30.47
C ARG A 7 8.29 1.93 -31.58
N GLN A 8 8.05 3.24 -31.54
CA GLN A 8 7.28 3.95 -32.56
C GLN A 8 7.98 3.91 -33.92
N ASP A 9 9.31 4.09 -33.95
CA ASP A 9 10.12 3.96 -35.16
C ASP A 9 10.05 2.53 -35.72
N ILE A 10 10.17 1.51 -34.87
CA ILE A 10 10.07 0.10 -35.28
C ILE A 10 8.68 -0.20 -35.83
N PHE A 11 7.61 0.19 -35.15
CA PHE A 11 6.26 -0.04 -35.65
C PHE A 11 5.97 0.72 -36.93
N THR A 12 6.52 1.91 -37.10
CA THR A 12 6.42 2.67 -38.36
C THR A 12 7.16 1.94 -39.48
N TRP A 13 8.38 1.45 -39.22
CA TRP A 13 9.14 0.66 -40.18
C TRP A 13 8.41 -0.63 -40.57
N ILE A 14 7.87 -1.37 -39.61
CA ILE A 14 7.06 -2.58 -39.83
C ILE A 14 5.82 -2.24 -40.68
N LYS A 15 5.12 -1.16 -40.35
CA LYS A 15 3.94 -0.70 -41.09
C LYS A 15 4.28 -0.37 -42.55
N CYS A 16 5.42 0.29 -42.80
CA CYS A 16 5.88 0.59 -44.15
C CYS A 16 6.25 -0.65 -44.98
N GLN A 17 6.52 -1.79 -44.33
CA GLN A 17 6.81 -3.06 -44.99
C GLN A 17 5.57 -3.97 -45.07
N GLU A 18 4.42 -3.53 -44.57
CA GLU A 18 3.17 -4.32 -44.49
C GLU A 18 3.34 -5.67 -43.76
N LEU A 19 4.24 -5.71 -42.77
CA LEU A 19 4.51 -6.91 -41.99
C LEU A 19 3.63 -6.99 -40.73
N GLU A 20 3.20 -8.19 -40.38
CA GLU A 20 2.47 -8.45 -39.15
C GLU A 20 3.43 -8.53 -37.95
N VAL A 21 2.96 -8.06 -36.78
CA VAL A 21 3.76 -7.99 -35.56
C VAL A 21 3.05 -8.59 -34.37
N GLU A 22 3.79 -9.38 -33.59
CA GLU A 22 3.42 -9.79 -32.25
C GLU A 22 4.33 -9.07 -31.25
N TYR A 23 3.72 -8.44 -30.26
CA TYR A 23 4.42 -7.61 -29.29
C TYR A 23 4.29 -8.20 -27.89
N VAL A 24 5.40 -8.23 -27.14
CA VAL A 24 5.44 -8.65 -25.74
C VAL A 24 6.22 -7.64 -24.92
N ALA A 25 5.56 -7.06 -23.92
CA ALA A 25 6.22 -6.30 -22.87
C ALA A 25 6.69 -7.26 -21.78
N LEU A 26 8.01 -7.40 -21.63
CA LEU A 26 8.62 -8.21 -20.58
C LEU A 26 8.68 -7.40 -19.29
N SER A 27 8.05 -7.95 -18.26
CA SER A 27 8.21 -7.51 -16.87
C SER A 27 8.88 -8.60 -16.05
N ARG A 28 9.19 -8.28 -14.80
CA ARG A 28 9.66 -9.25 -13.81
C ARG A 28 8.69 -10.43 -13.65
N ASP A 29 7.40 -10.17 -13.78
CA ASP A 29 6.33 -11.16 -13.54
C ASP A 29 6.01 -12.00 -14.79
N THR A 30 6.73 -11.80 -15.89
CA THR A 30 6.54 -12.59 -17.12
C THR A 30 6.91 -14.04 -16.84
N THR A 31 6.11 -14.99 -17.30
CA THR A 31 6.37 -16.42 -17.12
C THR A 31 6.51 -17.13 -18.47
N GLU A 32 6.97 -18.39 -18.44
CA GLU A 32 7.00 -19.25 -19.62
C GLU A 32 5.62 -19.35 -20.30
N THR A 33 4.55 -19.38 -19.50
CA THR A 33 3.17 -19.46 -20.01
C THR A 33 2.71 -18.22 -20.79
N ASP A 34 3.34 -17.07 -20.57
CA ASP A 34 3.03 -15.82 -21.29
C ASP A 34 3.78 -15.74 -22.63
N LEU A 35 4.85 -16.52 -22.80
CA LEU A 35 5.66 -16.55 -24.02
C LEU A 35 5.32 -17.72 -24.94
N LYS A 36 5.13 -18.92 -24.38
CA LYS A 36 4.93 -20.16 -25.14
C LYS A 36 3.46 -20.47 -25.36
N GLN A 37 2.86 -21.13 -24.37
CA GLN A 37 1.51 -21.62 -24.40
C GLN A 37 0.89 -21.45 -23.04
N ARG A 38 -0.41 -21.16 -23.06
CA ARG A 38 -1.20 -21.02 -21.86
C ARG A 38 -2.19 -22.16 -21.77
N ARG A 39 -2.21 -22.83 -20.62
CA ARG A 39 -3.20 -23.86 -20.30
C ARG A 39 -4.46 -23.25 -19.67
N GLU A 40 -5.60 -23.41 -20.33
CA GLU A 40 -6.94 -23.10 -19.83
C GLU A 40 -7.77 -24.36 -19.63
N ILE A 41 -8.65 -24.38 -18.64
CA ILE A 41 -9.58 -25.48 -18.43
C ILE A 41 -10.96 -24.99 -18.88
N ARG A 42 -11.56 -25.69 -19.85
CA ARG A 42 -12.94 -25.44 -20.31
C ARG A 42 -13.69 -26.76 -20.38
N SER A 43 -14.88 -26.81 -19.80
CA SER A 43 -15.70 -28.02 -19.67
C SER A 43 -14.92 -29.24 -19.14
N GLY A 44 -14.01 -29.03 -18.19
CA GLY A 44 -13.19 -30.10 -17.59
C GLY A 44 -12.02 -30.60 -18.44
N THR A 45 -11.81 -30.06 -19.65
CA THR A 45 -10.67 -30.39 -20.52
C THR A 45 -9.64 -29.26 -20.59
N ALA A 46 -8.36 -29.60 -20.68
CA ALA A 46 -7.28 -28.63 -20.80
C ALA A 46 -7.09 -28.23 -22.28
N PHE A 47 -7.22 -26.94 -22.56
CA PHE A 47 -6.93 -26.29 -23.84
C PHE A 47 -5.61 -25.52 -23.73
N TYR A 48 -4.78 -25.63 -24.75
CA TYR A 48 -3.51 -24.90 -24.84
C TYR A 48 -3.66 -23.80 -25.90
N ILE A 49 -3.40 -22.56 -25.50
CA ILE A 49 -3.52 -21.38 -26.36
C ILE A 49 -2.12 -20.83 -26.65
N ASP A 50 -1.78 -20.78 -27.93
CA ASP A 50 -0.50 -20.27 -28.42
C ASP A 50 -0.33 -18.78 -28.13
N GLN A 51 0.78 -18.43 -27.47
CA GLN A 51 1.12 -17.05 -27.14
C GLN A 51 1.98 -16.40 -28.22
N CYS A 52 2.36 -15.15 -27.99
CA CYS A 52 3.00 -14.28 -28.98
C CYS A 52 4.26 -14.90 -29.62
N ALA A 53 5.12 -15.60 -28.87
CA ALA A 53 6.35 -16.15 -29.45
C ALA A 53 6.07 -17.34 -30.37
N VAL A 54 5.09 -18.19 -30.01
CA VAL A 54 4.68 -19.34 -30.83
C VAL A 54 3.95 -18.86 -32.08
N ARG A 55 2.97 -17.95 -31.93
CA ARG A 55 2.24 -17.35 -33.07
C ARG A 55 3.19 -16.68 -34.07
N ALA A 56 4.13 -15.88 -33.58
CA ALA A 56 5.13 -15.25 -34.43
C ALA A 56 6.00 -16.28 -35.17
N ALA A 57 6.40 -17.36 -34.51
CA ALA A 57 7.20 -18.41 -35.11
C ALA A 57 6.42 -19.23 -36.16
N THR A 58 5.16 -19.57 -35.90
CA THR A 58 4.35 -20.39 -36.81
C THR A 58 3.79 -19.60 -38.00
N GLU A 59 3.37 -18.36 -37.77
CA GLU A 59 2.73 -17.50 -38.79
C GLU A 59 3.74 -16.62 -39.53
N GLY A 60 5.01 -16.58 -39.10
CA GLY A 60 6.05 -15.76 -39.74
C GLY A 60 5.98 -14.27 -39.42
N ARG A 61 5.32 -13.90 -38.31
CA ARG A 61 5.23 -12.51 -37.85
C ARG A 61 6.54 -12.04 -37.21
N ILE A 62 6.75 -10.73 -37.16
CA ILE A 62 7.85 -10.14 -36.39
C ILE A 62 7.49 -10.18 -34.90
N LEU A 63 8.37 -10.76 -34.07
CA LEU A 63 8.23 -10.71 -32.61
C LEU A 63 9.01 -9.52 -32.05
N VAL A 64 8.32 -8.59 -31.40
CA VAL A 64 8.94 -7.45 -30.69
C VAL A 64 8.92 -7.71 -29.19
N LEU A 65 10.12 -7.82 -28.59
CA LEU A 65 10.33 -7.98 -27.15
C LEU A 65 10.79 -6.66 -26.54
N GLU A 66 10.02 -6.08 -25.63
CA GLU A 66 10.40 -4.84 -24.93
C GLU A 66 10.72 -5.11 -23.46
N GLY A 67 11.79 -4.52 -22.94
CA GLY A 67 12.13 -4.58 -21.51
C GLY A 67 12.89 -5.84 -21.11
N LEU A 68 13.80 -6.34 -21.98
CA LEU A 68 14.61 -7.53 -21.67
C LEU A 68 15.41 -7.38 -20.36
N GLU A 69 15.84 -6.17 -20.00
CA GLU A 69 16.54 -5.90 -18.74
C GLU A 69 15.65 -6.09 -17.50
N LYS A 70 14.33 -6.11 -17.67
CA LYS A 70 13.35 -6.25 -16.57
C LYS A 70 12.89 -7.69 -16.38
N ALA A 71 13.08 -8.55 -17.38
CA ALA A 71 12.68 -9.95 -17.32
C ALA A 71 13.40 -10.69 -16.19
N GLU A 72 12.71 -11.65 -15.57
CA GLU A 72 13.35 -12.59 -14.66
C GLU A 72 14.30 -13.51 -15.42
N ARG A 73 15.43 -13.84 -14.77
CA ARG A 73 16.50 -14.66 -15.37
C ARG A 73 16.03 -16.04 -15.81
N ASN A 74 14.94 -16.55 -15.24
CA ASN A 74 14.41 -17.88 -15.55
C ASN A 74 13.63 -17.92 -16.86
N VAL A 75 13.15 -16.77 -17.34
CA VAL A 75 12.25 -16.65 -18.50
C VAL A 75 13.05 -16.53 -19.79
N LEU A 76 14.16 -15.80 -19.74
CA LEU A 76 14.99 -15.54 -20.92
C LEU A 76 15.55 -16.82 -21.56
N PRO A 77 15.98 -17.85 -20.80
CA PRO A 77 16.43 -19.11 -21.37
C PRO A 77 15.38 -19.85 -22.20
N VAL A 78 14.08 -19.61 -21.96
CA VAL A 78 12.99 -20.25 -22.71
C VAL A 78 13.03 -19.86 -24.18
N LEU A 79 13.44 -18.63 -24.48
CA LEU A 79 13.54 -18.13 -25.86
C LEU A 79 14.86 -18.52 -26.54
N ASN A 80 15.84 -19.03 -25.79
CA ASN A 80 17.19 -19.29 -26.30
C ASN A 80 17.19 -20.23 -27.51
N ASN A 81 16.53 -21.39 -27.38
CA ASN A 81 16.49 -22.39 -28.45
C ASN A 81 15.65 -21.94 -29.64
N LEU A 82 14.60 -21.15 -29.41
CA LEU A 82 13.76 -20.60 -30.48
C LEU A 82 14.51 -19.52 -31.29
N LEU A 83 15.39 -18.76 -30.65
CA LEU A 83 16.23 -17.76 -31.31
C LEU A 83 17.38 -18.40 -32.09
N GLU A 84 17.99 -19.47 -31.56
CA GLU A 84 19.16 -20.12 -32.16
C GLU A 84 18.80 -21.18 -33.21
N ASN A 85 18.04 -22.19 -32.78
CA ASN A 85 17.77 -23.39 -33.58
C ASN A 85 16.38 -23.35 -34.23
N ARG A 86 15.57 -22.32 -33.94
CA ARG A 86 14.14 -22.28 -34.27
C ARG A 86 13.39 -23.49 -33.73
N GLU A 87 13.78 -23.92 -32.54
CA GLU A 87 13.27 -25.12 -31.89
C GLU A 87 12.69 -24.81 -30.52
N MET A 88 11.53 -25.38 -30.23
CA MET A 88 10.85 -25.19 -28.95
C MET A 88 9.84 -26.31 -28.73
N GLN A 89 9.91 -26.92 -27.55
CA GLN A 89 8.93 -27.91 -27.11
C GLN A 89 7.72 -27.19 -26.49
N LEU A 90 6.51 -27.54 -26.92
CA LEU A 90 5.26 -26.97 -26.44
C LEU A 90 4.61 -27.89 -25.38
N GLU A 91 3.72 -27.33 -24.55
CA GLU A 91 3.11 -28.08 -23.44
C GLU A 91 2.00 -29.02 -23.90
N ASP A 92 1.41 -28.78 -25.07
CA ASP A 92 0.45 -29.67 -25.72
C ASP A 92 1.09 -30.88 -26.42
N GLY A 93 2.42 -31.00 -26.36
CA GLY A 93 3.19 -32.06 -26.99
C GLY A 93 3.72 -31.71 -28.38
N ARG A 94 3.36 -30.55 -28.96
CA ARG A 94 3.91 -30.09 -30.22
C ARG A 94 5.39 -29.71 -30.10
N PHE A 95 6.14 -29.92 -31.17
CA PHE A 95 7.54 -29.53 -31.27
C PHE A 95 7.73 -28.58 -32.46
N LEU A 96 8.09 -27.32 -32.16
CA LEU A 96 8.50 -26.38 -33.19
C LEU A 96 9.87 -26.79 -33.74
N MET A 97 9.99 -26.88 -35.06
CA MET A 97 11.20 -27.25 -35.76
C MET A 97 11.54 -26.24 -36.84
N SER A 98 12.84 -25.99 -37.07
CA SER A 98 13.30 -25.12 -38.15
C SER A 98 12.76 -25.57 -39.51
N TYR A 99 12.40 -24.58 -40.35
CA TYR A 99 11.91 -24.84 -41.70
C TYR A 99 12.82 -25.76 -42.51
N GLN A 100 14.15 -25.58 -42.42
CA GLN A 100 15.12 -26.39 -43.15
C GLN A 100 15.12 -27.87 -42.74
N ARG A 101 14.93 -28.17 -41.45
CA ARG A 101 14.86 -29.55 -40.96
C ARG A 101 13.51 -30.17 -41.30
N TYR A 102 12.43 -29.41 -41.13
CA TYR A 102 11.08 -29.85 -41.48
C TYR A 102 10.96 -30.17 -42.98
N ASP A 103 11.49 -29.29 -43.84
CA ASP A 103 11.44 -29.46 -45.30
C ASP A 103 12.29 -30.66 -45.75
N LYS A 104 13.37 -31.00 -45.03
CA LYS A 104 14.11 -32.26 -45.25
C LYS A 104 13.28 -33.48 -44.84
N LEU A 105 12.63 -33.44 -43.69
CA LEU A 105 11.78 -34.54 -43.24
C LEU A 105 10.59 -34.77 -44.17
N LEU A 106 10.02 -33.73 -44.78
CA LEU A 106 8.99 -33.84 -45.81
C LEU A 106 9.44 -34.59 -47.07
N THR A 107 10.75 -34.73 -47.31
CA THR A 107 11.25 -35.54 -48.43
C THR A 107 11.27 -37.04 -48.11
N GLU A 108 11.33 -37.40 -46.82
CA GLU A 108 11.39 -38.79 -46.34
C GLU A 108 10.03 -39.28 -45.80
N HIS A 109 9.21 -38.37 -45.29
CA HIS A 109 7.94 -38.62 -44.59
C HIS A 109 6.81 -37.77 -45.16
N THR A 110 5.58 -38.27 -45.05
CA THR A 110 4.39 -37.49 -45.44
C THR A 110 4.05 -36.43 -44.38
N LYS A 111 3.35 -35.37 -44.78
CA LYS A 111 2.90 -34.33 -43.84
C LYS A 111 2.00 -34.89 -42.73
N GLU A 112 1.18 -35.90 -43.05
CA GLU A 112 0.30 -36.58 -42.10
C GLU A 112 1.07 -37.35 -41.02
N GLU A 113 2.21 -37.97 -41.39
CA GLU A 113 3.13 -38.60 -40.43
C GLU A 113 3.79 -37.56 -39.50
N LEU A 114 4.19 -36.42 -40.04
CA LEU A 114 4.78 -35.33 -39.26
C LEU A 114 3.77 -34.68 -38.31
N ASP A 115 2.52 -34.51 -38.76
CA ASP A 115 1.41 -34.02 -37.94
C ASP A 115 1.06 -35.04 -36.83
N ALA A 116 1.13 -36.35 -37.13
CA ALA A 116 0.98 -37.41 -36.12
C ALA A 116 2.12 -37.38 -35.08
N TRP A 117 3.33 -36.98 -35.47
CA TRP A 117 4.45 -36.73 -34.56
C TRP A 117 4.39 -35.37 -33.86
N GLN A 118 3.34 -34.57 -34.13
CA GLN A 118 3.14 -33.24 -33.55
C GLN A 118 4.28 -32.25 -33.88
N ILE A 119 4.96 -32.43 -35.02
CA ILE A 119 6.04 -31.53 -35.45
C ILE A 119 5.44 -30.36 -36.23
N VAL A 120 5.78 -29.15 -35.81
CA VAL A 120 5.29 -27.91 -36.43
C VAL A 120 6.44 -27.16 -37.08
N ARG A 121 6.27 -26.80 -38.35
CA ARG A 121 7.24 -25.99 -39.09
C ARG A 121 7.24 -24.54 -38.59
N VAL A 122 8.40 -24.02 -38.22
CA VAL A 122 8.62 -22.59 -38.00
C VAL A 122 8.78 -21.88 -39.35
N SER A 123 8.17 -20.72 -39.51
CA SER A 123 8.26 -19.92 -40.75
C SER A 123 9.68 -19.38 -40.99
N GLU A 124 10.06 -19.26 -42.26
CA GLU A 124 11.35 -18.67 -42.67
C GLU A 124 11.41 -17.16 -42.44
N ASP A 125 10.25 -16.51 -42.41
CA ASP A 125 10.10 -15.05 -42.22
C ASP A 125 10.14 -14.64 -40.74
N PHE A 126 10.18 -15.61 -39.82
CA PHE A 126 10.22 -15.32 -38.40
C PHE A 126 11.46 -14.50 -38.02
N ARG A 127 11.24 -13.28 -37.53
CA ARG A 127 12.29 -12.35 -37.06
C ARG A 127 11.95 -11.84 -35.67
N VAL A 128 12.99 -11.54 -34.88
CA VAL A 128 12.83 -11.03 -33.52
C VAL A 128 13.57 -9.71 -33.38
N ILE A 129 12.87 -8.71 -32.85
CA ILE A 129 13.42 -7.40 -32.51
C ILE A 129 13.32 -7.21 -31.00
N ALA A 130 14.43 -6.88 -30.37
CA ALA A 130 14.59 -6.77 -28.94
C ALA A 130 14.91 -5.32 -28.55
N LEU A 131 14.11 -4.75 -27.64
CA LEU A 131 14.29 -3.42 -27.08
C LEU A 131 14.63 -3.55 -25.60
N GLY A 132 15.69 -2.86 -25.18
CA GLY A 132 16.11 -2.82 -23.78
C GLY A 132 16.95 -1.61 -23.47
N LEU A 133 17.05 -1.30 -22.18
CA LEU A 133 17.85 -0.19 -21.67
C LEU A 133 19.26 -0.64 -21.27
N PRO A 134 20.30 0.21 -21.44
CA PRO A 134 21.65 -0.14 -21.04
C PRO A 134 21.81 -0.19 -19.51
N VAL A 135 22.30 -1.31 -18.99
CA VAL A 135 22.64 -1.54 -17.57
C VAL A 135 24.17 -1.59 -17.45
N PRO A 136 24.85 -0.82 -16.58
CA PRO A 136 24.37 -0.22 -15.32
C PRO A 136 23.88 1.25 -15.35
N ARG A 137 23.50 1.84 -16.49
CA ARG A 137 22.92 3.21 -16.52
C ARG A 137 21.50 3.26 -15.96
N TYR A 138 20.66 2.31 -16.38
CA TYR A 138 19.28 2.17 -15.91
C TYR A 138 19.16 0.98 -14.95
N LYS A 139 18.13 1.01 -14.09
CA LYS A 139 17.83 -0.11 -13.18
C LYS A 139 17.34 -1.31 -14.01
N GLY A 140 17.98 -2.46 -13.83
CA GLY A 140 17.63 -3.70 -14.52
C GLY A 140 18.69 -4.77 -14.33
N ASN A 141 18.45 -5.94 -14.89
CA ASN A 141 19.40 -7.04 -14.99
C ASN A 141 20.20 -6.89 -16.29
N PRO A 142 21.54 -6.97 -16.24
CA PRO A 142 22.32 -7.06 -17.47
C PRO A 142 21.96 -8.36 -18.20
N LEU A 143 21.95 -8.29 -19.54
CA LEU A 143 21.68 -9.43 -20.40
C LEU A 143 22.73 -10.53 -20.21
N ASP A 144 22.28 -11.77 -20.04
CA ASP A 144 23.16 -12.93 -19.98
C ASP A 144 23.99 -13.05 -21.27
N PRO A 145 25.31 -13.30 -21.20
CA PRO A 145 26.17 -13.38 -22.39
C PRO A 145 25.67 -14.32 -23.50
N PRO A 146 25.12 -15.52 -23.21
CA PRO A 146 24.60 -16.41 -24.25
C PRO A 146 23.36 -15.88 -24.97
N LEU A 147 22.51 -15.11 -24.29
CA LEU A 147 21.35 -14.48 -24.95
C LEU A 147 21.81 -13.28 -25.77
N ARG A 148 22.73 -12.49 -25.22
CA ARG A 148 23.31 -11.31 -25.87
C ARG A 148 23.96 -11.67 -27.22
N SER A 149 24.67 -12.80 -27.32
CA SER A 149 25.35 -13.21 -28.56
C SER A 149 24.39 -13.56 -29.71
N ARG A 150 23.10 -13.77 -29.43
CA ARG A 150 22.09 -14.08 -30.47
C ARG A 150 21.49 -12.84 -31.13
N PHE A 151 21.74 -11.66 -30.58
CA PHE A 151 21.24 -10.40 -31.12
C PHE A 151 22.36 -9.61 -31.80
N GLN A 152 22.04 -9.00 -32.94
CA GLN A 152 22.89 -7.96 -33.52
C GLN A 152 22.61 -6.64 -32.79
N ALA A 153 23.37 -6.38 -31.73
CA ALA A 153 23.17 -5.20 -30.90
C ALA A 153 23.45 -3.89 -31.66
N ARG A 154 22.54 -2.93 -31.54
CA ARG A 154 22.70 -1.55 -32.02
C ARG A 154 22.48 -0.61 -30.85
N ASP A 155 23.43 0.28 -30.62
CA ASP A 155 23.28 1.36 -29.64
C ASP A 155 22.69 2.58 -30.36
N ILE A 156 21.55 3.07 -29.87
CA ILE A 156 20.84 4.19 -30.48
C ILE A 156 20.96 5.39 -29.54
N TYR A 157 21.76 6.36 -29.95
CA TYR A 157 21.99 7.58 -29.18
C TYR A 157 20.79 8.52 -29.25
N TYR A 158 20.67 9.38 -28.24
CA TYR A 158 19.74 10.50 -28.26
C TYR A 158 19.85 11.32 -29.55
N LEU A 159 18.71 11.61 -30.16
CA LEU A 159 18.64 12.53 -31.29
C LEU A 159 19.30 13.87 -30.90
N PRO A 160 20.25 14.38 -31.69
CA PRO A 160 20.92 15.64 -31.42
C PRO A 160 19.92 16.80 -31.30
N PHE A 161 20.24 17.79 -30.47
CA PHE A 161 19.44 19.01 -30.23
C PHE A 161 18.86 19.63 -31.52
N LYS A 162 19.64 19.65 -32.61
CA LYS A 162 19.24 20.20 -33.92
C LYS A 162 18.00 19.56 -34.55
N VAL A 163 17.75 18.27 -34.31
CA VAL A 163 16.59 17.55 -34.86
C VAL A 163 15.33 17.80 -34.04
N ARG A 164 15.49 18.13 -32.75
CA ARG A 164 14.40 18.42 -31.80
C ARG A 164 14.00 19.90 -31.73
N ALA A 165 14.63 20.75 -32.55
CA ALA A 165 14.40 22.19 -32.60
C ALA A 165 13.01 22.61 -33.16
N THR A 166 12.12 21.65 -33.44
CA THR A 166 10.70 21.89 -33.75
C THR A 166 9.87 22.24 -32.51
N ILE A 167 10.43 22.05 -31.30
CA ILE A 167 9.81 22.45 -30.04
C ILE A 167 9.90 23.99 -29.89
N PRO A 168 8.78 24.71 -29.65
CA PRO A 168 8.74 26.17 -29.62
C PRO A 168 9.72 26.84 -28.64
N ASP A 169 9.93 26.24 -27.47
CA ASP A 169 10.80 26.77 -26.42
C ASP A 169 12.19 26.11 -26.43
N GLN A 170 13.14 26.77 -27.07
CA GLN A 170 14.53 26.29 -27.20
C GLN A 170 15.29 26.31 -25.86
N LEU A 171 14.91 27.18 -24.91
CA LEU A 171 15.57 27.28 -23.60
C LEU A 171 15.22 26.07 -22.72
N LEU A 172 13.93 25.73 -22.63
CA LEU A 172 13.49 24.52 -21.92
C LEU A 172 14.10 23.24 -22.50
N LEU A 173 14.20 23.15 -23.83
CA LEU A 173 14.86 22.03 -24.48
C LEU A 173 16.36 21.96 -24.13
N SER A 174 17.05 23.11 -24.13
CA SER A 174 18.48 23.17 -23.77
C SER A 174 18.73 22.76 -22.31
N PHE A 175 17.85 23.19 -21.40
CA PHE A 175 17.84 22.77 -20.01
C PHE A 175 17.65 21.25 -19.89
N ALA A 176 16.63 20.70 -20.54
CA ALA A 176 16.32 19.26 -20.52
C ALA A 176 17.49 18.42 -21.06
N THR A 177 18.13 18.86 -22.16
CA THR A 177 19.31 18.15 -22.71
C THR A 177 20.53 18.21 -21.78
N THR A 178 20.69 19.28 -21.01
CA THR A 178 21.78 19.40 -20.02
C THR A 178 21.59 18.42 -18.88
N LEU A 179 20.35 18.25 -18.39
CA LEU A 179 20.04 17.28 -17.34
C LEU A 179 20.17 15.81 -17.79
N CYS A 180 20.02 15.52 -19.08
CA CYS A 180 20.26 14.18 -19.64
C CYS A 180 21.74 13.89 -19.95
N SER A 181 22.66 14.81 -19.61
CA SER A 181 24.09 14.65 -19.87
C SER A 181 24.76 13.64 -18.92
N GLN A 182 25.89 13.08 -19.36
CA GLN A 182 26.68 12.16 -18.52
C GLN A 182 27.18 12.83 -17.22
N GLN A 183 27.41 14.15 -17.23
CA GLN A 183 27.82 14.90 -16.03
C GLN A 183 26.72 14.90 -14.97
N SER A 184 25.47 15.10 -15.37
CA SER A 184 24.31 15.04 -14.47
C SER A 184 24.08 13.62 -13.93
N SER A 185 24.29 12.60 -14.76
CA SER A 185 24.22 11.20 -14.31
C SER A 185 25.30 10.87 -13.26
N ASN A 186 26.51 11.42 -13.38
CA ASN A 186 27.58 11.24 -12.38
C ASN A 186 27.26 11.93 -11.05
N LEU A 187 26.44 12.98 -11.07
CA LEU A 187 25.89 13.63 -9.87
C LEU A 187 24.71 12.87 -9.25
N GLY A 188 24.34 11.71 -9.83
CA GLY A 188 23.22 10.89 -9.35
C GLY A 188 21.83 11.48 -9.67
N LEU A 189 21.74 12.43 -10.60
CA LEU A 189 20.47 13.00 -11.05
C LEU A 189 19.78 12.05 -12.05
N PRO A 190 18.50 11.72 -11.85
CA PRO A 190 17.71 11.04 -12.87
C PRO A 190 17.60 11.82 -14.18
N ASP A 191 17.54 11.12 -15.30
CA ASP A 191 17.31 11.72 -16.62
C ASP A 191 15.97 12.52 -16.62
N PHE A 192 15.97 13.69 -17.26
CA PHE A 192 14.80 14.55 -17.38
C PHE A 192 13.78 13.97 -18.40
N PRO A 193 12.45 14.03 -18.13
CA PRO A 193 11.43 13.49 -19.01
C PRO A 193 11.14 14.41 -20.20
N VAL A 194 12.01 14.37 -21.22
CA VAL A 194 11.89 15.21 -22.43
C VAL A 194 10.56 14.97 -23.18
N ASP A 195 10.03 13.75 -23.18
CA ASP A 195 8.74 13.39 -23.81
C ASP A 195 7.56 14.18 -23.25
N ASN A 196 7.70 14.70 -22.03
CA ASN A 196 6.66 15.48 -21.37
C ASN A 196 6.75 16.97 -21.72
N LEU A 197 7.74 17.41 -22.52
CA LEU A 197 7.84 18.80 -22.97
C LEU A 197 6.70 19.21 -23.91
N PRO A 198 6.37 18.46 -24.99
CA PRO A 198 5.22 18.82 -25.83
C PRO A 198 3.92 19.01 -25.04
N PRO A 199 3.48 18.08 -24.17
CA PRO A 199 2.29 18.29 -23.38
C PRO A 199 2.45 19.46 -22.39
N ALA A 200 3.63 19.65 -21.78
CA ALA A 200 3.87 20.80 -20.91
C ALA A 200 3.77 22.15 -21.63
N LEU A 201 4.20 22.22 -22.89
CA LEU A 201 4.08 23.44 -23.70
C LEU A 201 2.64 23.75 -24.07
N THR A 202 1.81 22.74 -24.33
CA THR A 202 0.36 22.98 -24.51
C THR A 202 -0.26 23.59 -23.25
N VAL A 203 0.20 23.24 -22.04
CA VAL A 203 -0.24 23.92 -20.81
C VAL A 203 0.20 25.39 -20.82
N LEU A 204 1.44 25.68 -21.23
CA LEU A 204 1.96 27.06 -21.29
C LEU A 204 1.24 27.92 -22.34
N GLU A 205 0.86 27.33 -23.47
CA GLU A 205 0.05 28.00 -24.51
C GLU A 205 -1.35 28.37 -24.02
N HIS A 206 -2.00 27.49 -23.25
CA HIS A 206 -3.32 27.75 -22.67
C HIS A 206 -3.24 28.69 -21.44
N PHE A 207 -2.12 28.66 -20.71
CA PHE A 207 -1.91 29.41 -19.47
C PHE A 207 -0.55 30.15 -19.51
N PRO A 208 -0.45 31.27 -20.25
CA PRO A 208 0.80 32.01 -20.40
C PRO A 208 1.30 32.69 -19.11
N MET A 209 0.48 32.68 -18.05
CA MET A 209 0.86 33.19 -16.72
C MET A 209 1.71 32.19 -15.91
N LEU A 210 1.86 30.96 -16.38
CA LEU A 210 2.69 29.95 -15.72
C LEU A 210 4.16 30.20 -15.97
N SER A 211 4.96 30.08 -14.91
CA SER A 211 6.39 30.20 -15.05
C SER A 211 7.05 28.90 -15.50
N SER A 212 8.16 29.01 -16.23
CA SER A 212 8.95 27.87 -16.68
C SER A 212 9.47 27.05 -15.49
N GLN A 213 9.76 27.69 -14.35
CA GLN A 213 10.16 26.99 -13.12
C GLN A 213 9.04 26.11 -12.57
N GLN A 214 7.81 26.61 -12.50
CA GLN A 214 6.65 25.84 -12.06
C GLN A 214 6.40 24.64 -12.98
N LEU A 215 6.56 24.84 -14.28
CA LEU A 215 6.44 23.77 -15.27
C LEU A 215 7.51 22.70 -15.08
N VAL A 216 8.77 23.10 -14.90
CA VAL A 216 9.88 22.17 -14.60
C VAL A 216 9.60 21.40 -13.32
N GLN A 217 9.09 22.05 -12.28
CA GLN A 217 8.76 21.37 -11.03
C GLN A 217 7.62 20.35 -11.18
N ARG A 218 6.67 20.59 -12.09
CA ARG A 218 5.61 19.62 -12.44
C ARG A 218 6.14 18.43 -13.24
N LEU A 219 7.14 18.63 -14.10
CA LEU A 219 7.75 17.55 -14.89
C LEU A 219 8.78 16.76 -14.09
N TYR A 220 9.54 17.45 -13.25
CA TYR A 220 10.69 16.94 -12.54
C TYR A 220 10.66 17.48 -11.12
N PRO A 221 9.99 16.78 -10.17
CA PRO A 221 9.76 17.25 -8.80
C PRO A 221 11.04 17.18 -7.95
N TYR A 222 12.07 17.94 -8.36
CA TYR A 222 13.42 17.87 -7.81
C TYR A 222 13.47 18.19 -6.31
N GLN A 223 12.62 19.11 -5.83
CA GLN A 223 12.52 19.46 -4.41
C GLN A 223 12.04 18.31 -3.52
N ALA A 224 11.20 17.41 -4.07
CA ALA A 224 10.71 16.24 -3.35
C ALA A 224 11.62 15.01 -3.57
N MET A 225 12.29 14.95 -4.71
CA MET A 225 13.07 13.78 -5.14
C MET A 225 14.52 13.79 -4.65
N LEU A 226 15.15 14.96 -4.63
CA LEU A 226 16.59 15.11 -4.41
C LEU A 226 16.91 15.62 -3.01
N GLY A 227 18.11 15.26 -2.51
CA GLY A 227 18.69 15.91 -1.34
C GLY A 227 19.13 17.35 -1.64
N LYS A 228 19.57 18.07 -0.60
CA LYS A 228 19.98 19.49 -0.71
C LYS A 228 20.99 19.74 -1.84
N GLU A 229 22.01 18.90 -1.96
CA GLU A 229 23.05 19.01 -2.99
C GLU A 229 22.47 18.85 -4.42
N GLY A 230 21.60 17.86 -4.62
CA GLY A 230 20.93 17.64 -5.91
C GLY A 230 20.00 18.80 -6.28
N CYS A 231 19.25 19.35 -5.31
CA CYS A 231 18.42 20.54 -5.55
C CYS A 231 19.26 21.74 -5.99
N THR A 232 20.37 22.02 -5.29
CA THR A 232 21.27 23.14 -5.66
C THR A 232 21.89 22.96 -7.05
N ALA A 233 22.15 21.71 -7.47
CA ALA A 233 22.65 21.43 -8.81
C ALA A 233 21.58 21.78 -9.88
N VAL A 234 20.33 21.37 -9.67
CA VAL A 234 19.22 21.67 -10.60
C VAL A 234 18.94 23.17 -10.66
N GLU A 235 18.91 23.84 -9.50
CA GLU A 235 18.73 25.31 -9.41
C GLU A 235 19.88 26.07 -10.07
N GLY A 236 21.11 25.54 -9.95
CA GLY A 236 22.28 26.07 -10.67
C GLY A 236 22.19 25.90 -12.19
N VAL A 237 21.48 24.89 -12.69
CA VAL A 237 21.20 24.75 -14.13
C VAL A 237 20.07 25.69 -14.55
N LEU A 238 19.00 25.80 -13.74
CA LEU A 238 17.90 26.74 -13.99
C LEU A 238 18.40 28.19 -14.08
N SER A 239 19.31 28.60 -13.18
CA SER A 239 19.89 29.95 -13.19
C SER A 239 20.71 30.22 -14.46
N ARG A 240 21.48 29.24 -14.94
CA ARG A 240 22.30 29.36 -16.16
C ARG A 240 21.45 29.56 -17.42
N PHE A 241 20.25 29.02 -17.45
CA PHE A 241 19.31 29.15 -18.57
C PHE A 241 18.27 30.26 -18.36
N GLU A 242 18.43 31.09 -17.32
CA GLU A 242 17.50 32.19 -16.99
C GLU A 242 16.04 31.71 -16.79
N LEU A 243 15.87 30.45 -16.36
CA LEU A 243 14.57 29.83 -16.10
C LEU A 243 14.10 29.98 -14.64
N LEU A 244 14.87 30.66 -13.80
CA LEU A 244 14.48 30.99 -12.43
C LEU A 244 13.53 32.19 -12.41
N ASP A 245 12.48 32.09 -11.59
CA ASP A 245 11.42 33.09 -11.54
C ASP A 245 11.94 34.48 -11.13
N ALA A 246 11.82 35.44 -12.05
CA ALA A 246 11.66 36.86 -11.75
C ALA A 246 10.16 37.21 -11.78
N CYS A 247 9.38 36.77 -10.78
CA CYS A 247 7.92 36.93 -10.81
C CYS A 247 7.46 38.40 -10.98
N GLN A 248 6.62 38.68 -12.00
CA GLN A 248 5.80 39.90 -12.10
C GLN A 248 4.27 39.65 -12.07
N GLN A 249 3.75 38.42 -12.08
CA GLN A 249 2.30 38.18 -11.94
C GLN A 249 1.95 36.99 -11.03
N PRO A 250 0.85 37.06 -10.26
CA PRO A 250 0.45 36.00 -9.33
C PRO A 250 -0.08 34.78 -10.09
N ALA A 251 0.38 33.58 -9.69
CA ALA A 251 -0.12 32.31 -10.18
C ALA A 251 -1.63 32.14 -9.92
N SER A 252 -2.31 31.33 -10.74
CA SER A 252 -3.75 31.06 -10.62
C SER A 252 -4.11 30.63 -9.20
N SER A 253 -4.98 31.40 -8.55
CA SER A 253 -5.24 31.28 -7.11
C SER A 253 -6.37 30.32 -6.76
N ALA A 254 -7.33 30.08 -7.66
CA ALA A 254 -8.47 29.19 -7.43
C ALA A 254 -9.20 28.80 -8.74
N VAL A 255 -9.98 27.73 -8.67
CA VAL A 255 -10.95 27.32 -9.69
C VAL A 255 -12.29 28.00 -9.40
N LEU A 256 -12.86 28.71 -10.37
CA LEU A 256 -14.13 29.44 -10.20
C LEU A 256 -15.34 28.67 -10.75
N LYS A 257 -15.23 28.09 -11.95
CA LYS A 257 -16.35 27.42 -12.62
C LYS A 257 -15.86 26.23 -13.43
N VAL A 258 -16.61 25.13 -13.34
CA VAL A 258 -16.46 23.95 -14.19
C VAL A 258 -17.72 23.82 -15.03
N ALA A 259 -17.58 23.88 -16.36
CA ALA A 259 -18.69 23.72 -17.30
C ALA A 259 -18.59 22.39 -18.07
N PRO A 260 -19.72 21.70 -18.32
CA PRO A 260 -19.73 20.53 -19.20
C PRO A 260 -19.44 20.94 -20.65
N ALA A 261 -18.84 20.05 -21.44
CA ALA A 261 -18.34 20.29 -22.79
C ALA A 261 -19.37 20.76 -23.86
N ASN A 262 -20.64 20.96 -23.50
CA ASN A 262 -21.72 21.31 -24.44
C ASN A 262 -22.07 22.82 -24.47
N THR A 263 -21.31 23.70 -23.80
CA THR A 263 -21.53 25.15 -23.86
C THR A 263 -20.52 25.83 -24.79
N GLU A 264 -20.96 26.20 -26.01
CA GLU A 264 -20.19 26.93 -27.02
C GLU A 264 -19.91 28.40 -26.64
N GLN A 265 -19.19 28.66 -25.55
CA GLN A 265 -18.52 29.94 -25.34
C GLN A 265 -17.17 29.72 -24.64
N PRO A 266 -16.02 29.81 -25.34
CA PRO A 266 -14.73 29.88 -24.68
C PRO A 266 -14.64 31.22 -23.93
N GLY A 267 -14.65 31.16 -22.60
CA GLY A 267 -14.35 32.32 -21.75
C GLY A 267 -12.93 32.83 -22.02
N GLN A 268 -12.70 34.14 -21.89
CA GLN A 268 -11.38 34.74 -22.04
C GLN A 268 -10.40 34.15 -21.00
N PRO A 269 -9.15 33.85 -21.38
CA PRO A 269 -8.12 33.37 -20.45
C PRO A 269 -7.67 34.51 -19.52
N GLY A 270 -8.33 34.65 -18.37
CA GLY A 270 -7.88 35.49 -17.27
C GLY A 270 -6.85 34.76 -16.38
N ALA A 271 -6.36 35.43 -15.33
CA ALA A 271 -5.49 34.85 -14.29
C ALA A 271 -6.14 33.72 -13.45
N GLN A 272 -7.28 33.18 -13.91
CA GLN A 272 -8.19 32.26 -13.24
C GLN A 272 -8.53 31.14 -14.23
N ALA A 273 -8.52 29.89 -13.78
CA ALA A 273 -8.76 28.74 -14.65
C ALA A 273 -10.27 28.54 -14.90
N ASP A 274 -10.75 28.94 -16.07
CA ASP A 274 -12.08 28.56 -16.58
C ASP A 274 -11.96 27.24 -17.35
N VAL A 275 -12.68 26.20 -16.89
CA VAL A 275 -12.63 24.86 -17.48
C VAL A 275 -13.84 24.65 -18.38
N THR A 276 -13.65 24.70 -19.70
CA THR A 276 -14.76 24.67 -20.67
C THR A 276 -14.97 23.36 -21.41
N ASN A 277 -14.12 22.33 -21.26
CA ASN A 277 -14.27 21.09 -22.05
C ASN A 277 -13.87 19.82 -21.29
N ILE A 278 -14.75 19.27 -20.46
CA ILE A 278 -14.57 17.92 -19.91
C ILE A 278 -15.83 17.08 -20.14
N SER A 279 -15.68 16.00 -20.91
CA SER A 279 -16.67 14.92 -21.02
C SER A 279 -16.47 13.97 -19.84
N CYS A 280 -17.31 14.09 -18.81
CA CYS A 280 -17.24 13.32 -17.58
C CYS A 280 -18.45 12.39 -17.43
N THR A 281 -18.29 11.35 -16.59
CA THR A 281 -19.31 10.33 -16.35
C THR A 281 -20.50 10.84 -15.52
N LYS A 282 -20.33 11.93 -14.77
CA LYS A 282 -21.37 12.60 -13.97
C LYS A 282 -21.35 14.11 -14.20
N ALA A 283 -22.43 14.78 -13.79
CA ALA A 283 -22.48 16.24 -13.80
C ALA A 283 -21.44 16.83 -12.85
N PRO A 284 -20.67 17.86 -13.27
CA PRO A 284 -19.68 18.52 -12.41
C PRO A 284 -20.37 19.25 -11.25
N ARG A 285 -19.67 19.33 -10.11
CA ARG A 285 -20.11 20.09 -8.94
C ARG A 285 -19.35 21.42 -8.86
N PRO A 286 -19.98 22.49 -8.35
CA PRO A 286 -19.25 23.73 -8.11
C PRO A 286 -18.16 23.50 -7.05
N PRO A 287 -17.00 24.16 -7.18
CA PRO A 287 -15.89 24.03 -6.23
C PRO A 287 -16.33 24.44 -4.81
N ASN A 288 -15.81 23.76 -3.79
CA ASN A 288 -16.12 24.01 -2.37
C ASN A 288 -17.60 23.79 -1.97
N SER A 289 -18.35 22.97 -2.72
CA SER A 289 -19.74 22.67 -2.40
C SER A 289 -19.91 21.54 -1.37
N ASN A 290 -18.85 20.79 -1.09
CA ASN A 290 -18.88 19.70 -0.13
C ASN A 290 -18.74 20.22 1.31
N PRO A 291 -19.76 20.07 2.19
CA PRO A 291 -19.69 20.56 3.56
C PRO A 291 -18.64 19.82 4.41
N ALA A 292 -18.18 18.64 3.99
CA ALA A 292 -17.13 17.88 4.66
C ALA A 292 -15.71 18.32 4.28
N PHE A 293 -15.54 19.19 3.27
CA PHE A 293 -14.25 19.66 2.80
C PHE A 293 -14.05 21.14 3.13
N ILE A 294 -13.03 21.45 3.94
CA ILE A 294 -12.64 22.83 4.23
C ILE A 294 -11.49 23.21 3.29
N SER A 295 -11.80 24.10 2.36
CA SER A 295 -10.84 24.60 1.38
C SER A 295 -9.86 25.56 2.02
N THR A 296 -8.56 25.25 1.92
CA THR A 296 -7.47 26.16 2.30
C THR A 296 -6.93 26.84 1.03
N PRO A 297 -6.25 28.01 1.15
CA PRO A 297 -5.62 28.64 0.00
C PRO A 297 -4.63 27.73 -0.74
N SER A 298 -3.90 26.89 0.00
CA SER A 298 -2.99 25.88 -0.55
C SER A 298 -3.72 24.78 -1.31
N HIS A 299 -4.87 24.29 -0.80
CA HIS A 299 -5.70 23.34 -1.54
C HIS A 299 -6.31 23.97 -2.80
N ALA A 300 -6.78 25.22 -2.73
CA ALA A 300 -7.37 25.91 -3.87
C ALA A 300 -6.36 26.11 -5.01
N GLN A 301 -5.13 26.51 -4.66
CA GLN A 301 -4.03 26.61 -5.62
C GLN A 301 -3.71 25.23 -6.22
N LEU A 302 -3.53 24.20 -5.39
CA LEU A 302 -3.23 22.85 -5.85
C LEU A 302 -4.32 22.30 -6.79
N LEU A 303 -5.60 22.50 -6.47
CA LEU A 303 -6.71 22.09 -7.33
C LEU A 303 -6.67 22.81 -8.69
N ALA A 304 -6.33 24.10 -8.71
CA ALA A 304 -6.14 24.84 -9.96
C ALA A 304 -4.96 24.27 -10.78
N GLU A 305 -3.85 23.94 -10.14
CA GLU A 305 -2.70 23.30 -10.80
C GLU A 305 -3.05 21.91 -11.35
N MET A 306 -3.79 21.10 -10.59
CA MET A 306 -4.24 19.77 -11.02
C MET A 306 -5.16 19.86 -12.24
N VAL A 307 -6.06 20.85 -12.28
CA VAL A 307 -6.93 21.11 -13.43
C VAL A 307 -6.11 21.48 -14.68
N GLN A 308 -5.07 22.30 -14.54
CA GLN A 308 -4.19 22.64 -15.66
C GLN A 308 -3.47 21.40 -16.21
N SER A 309 -2.96 20.53 -15.35
CA SER A 309 -2.29 19.30 -15.75
C SER A 309 -3.26 18.25 -16.33
N HIS A 310 -4.49 18.19 -15.85
CA HIS A 310 -5.55 17.27 -16.31
C HIS A 310 -5.88 17.38 -17.80
N LEU A 311 -5.76 18.59 -18.35
CA LEU A 311 -6.03 18.86 -19.76
C LEU A 311 -5.13 18.05 -20.69
N VAL A 312 -3.93 17.68 -20.22
CA VAL A 312 -2.89 17.16 -21.10
C VAL A 312 -2.39 15.77 -20.70
N LYS A 313 -2.19 15.50 -19.40
CA LYS A 313 -1.58 14.24 -18.95
C LYS A 313 -2.15 13.74 -17.62
N ASP A 314 -1.92 12.45 -17.35
CA ASP A 314 -2.14 11.85 -16.03
C ASP A 314 -1.19 12.44 -14.99
N MET A 315 -1.58 12.39 -13.72
CA MET A 315 -0.89 13.14 -12.67
C MET A 315 -0.59 12.30 -11.43
N CYS A 316 0.40 12.73 -10.65
CA CYS A 316 0.84 12.10 -9.41
C CYS A 316 0.97 13.12 -8.29
N LEU A 317 0.27 12.90 -7.17
CA LEU A 317 0.36 13.71 -5.96
C LEU A 317 1.41 13.10 -5.01
N ILE A 318 2.47 13.85 -4.75
CA ILE A 318 3.51 13.49 -3.78
C ILE A 318 3.25 14.25 -2.50
N GLY A 319 3.22 13.57 -1.35
CA GLY A 319 3.09 14.24 -0.06
C GLY A 319 3.25 13.26 1.11
N ALA A 320 3.53 13.79 2.30
CA ALA A 320 3.71 12.99 3.50
C ALA A 320 2.44 12.20 3.89
N LYS A 321 2.57 11.25 4.83
CA LYS A 321 1.41 10.53 5.39
C LYS A 321 0.45 11.50 6.08
N GLY A 322 -0.85 11.27 5.90
CA GLY A 322 -1.89 12.05 6.57
C GLY A 322 -2.01 13.53 6.16
N CYS A 323 -1.38 14.00 5.06
CA CYS A 323 -1.47 15.39 4.60
C CYS A 323 -2.72 15.74 3.76
N GLY A 324 -3.65 14.79 3.57
CA GLY A 324 -4.91 15.05 2.85
C GLY A 324 -4.93 14.68 1.37
N LYS A 325 -3.92 13.96 0.85
CA LYS A 325 -3.83 13.54 -0.58
C LYS A 325 -5.13 12.92 -1.11
N SER A 326 -5.68 11.95 -0.40
CA SER A 326 -6.91 11.25 -0.81
C SER A 326 -8.14 12.15 -0.75
N VAL A 327 -8.16 13.17 0.13
CA VAL A 327 -9.26 14.13 0.24
C VAL A 327 -9.24 15.09 -0.94
N VAL A 328 -8.06 15.62 -1.28
CA VAL A 328 -7.87 16.48 -2.47
C VAL A 328 -8.21 15.72 -3.75
N ALA A 329 -7.78 14.46 -3.87
CA ALA A 329 -8.12 13.60 -5.01
C ALA A 329 -9.63 13.38 -5.16
N LYS A 330 -10.34 13.18 -4.05
CA LYS A 330 -11.81 13.04 -4.04
C LYS A 330 -12.51 14.33 -4.44
N GLU A 331 -12.11 15.46 -3.86
CA GLU A 331 -12.68 16.77 -4.20
C GLU A 331 -12.45 17.10 -5.68
N PHE A 332 -11.25 16.85 -6.20
CA PHE A 332 -10.92 17.02 -7.62
C PHE A 332 -11.83 16.19 -8.54
N ALA A 333 -12.03 14.91 -8.20
CA ALA A 333 -12.90 14.04 -8.98
C ALA A 333 -14.37 14.46 -8.93
N GLU A 334 -14.88 14.81 -7.75
CA GLU A 334 -16.27 15.25 -7.57
C GLU A 334 -16.54 16.59 -8.26
N MET A 335 -15.58 17.53 -8.19
CA MET A 335 -15.65 18.83 -8.86
C MET A 335 -15.79 18.65 -10.37
N LEU A 336 -14.99 17.76 -10.96
CA LEU A 336 -15.03 17.50 -12.40
C LEU A 336 -16.15 16.55 -12.83
N GLY A 337 -16.78 15.81 -11.91
CA GLY A 337 -17.83 14.83 -12.22
C GLY A 337 -17.30 13.44 -12.59
N TYR A 338 -16.12 13.05 -12.12
CA TYR A 338 -15.59 11.69 -12.28
C TYR A 338 -16.17 10.72 -11.24
N SER A 339 -16.46 9.49 -11.67
CA SER A 339 -16.50 8.35 -10.74
C SER A 339 -15.08 7.87 -10.49
N ILE A 340 -14.69 7.81 -9.21
CA ILE A 340 -13.38 7.30 -8.80
C ILE A 340 -13.42 5.78 -8.74
N GLU A 341 -12.34 5.15 -9.18
CA GLU A 341 -12.04 3.74 -8.97
C GLU A 341 -10.74 3.63 -8.18
N PRO A 342 -10.77 3.36 -6.85
CA PRO A 342 -9.56 3.28 -6.04
C PRO A 342 -8.87 1.92 -6.18
N VAL A 343 -7.55 1.94 -6.36
CA VAL A 343 -6.68 0.76 -6.35
C VAL A 343 -5.52 1.02 -5.41
N MET A 344 -5.45 0.22 -4.34
CA MET A 344 -4.33 0.26 -3.40
C MET A 344 -3.19 -0.63 -3.90
N LEU A 345 -2.02 -0.04 -4.00
CA LEU A 345 -0.81 -0.66 -4.48
C LEU A 345 0.05 -1.16 -3.31
N TYR A 346 0.62 -2.35 -3.45
CA TYR A 346 1.44 -3.02 -2.44
C TYR A 346 2.72 -3.61 -3.05
N GLN A 347 3.69 -3.95 -2.20
CA GLN A 347 5.05 -4.27 -2.64
C GLN A 347 5.15 -5.51 -3.51
N ASP A 348 4.41 -6.57 -3.15
CA ASP A 348 4.44 -7.87 -3.84
C ASP A 348 3.37 -7.97 -4.95
N MET A 349 2.84 -6.85 -5.41
CA MET A 349 1.81 -6.81 -6.45
C MET A 349 2.40 -7.20 -7.81
N THR A 350 1.71 -8.08 -8.54
CA THR A 350 2.15 -8.53 -9.86
C THR A 350 1.42 -7.82 -11.00
N ALA A 351 1.97 -7.90 -12.21
CA ALA A 351 1.31 -7.38 -13.42
C ALA A 351 -0.07 -8.03 -13.66
N ARG A 352 -0.25 -9.29 -13.25
CA ARG A 352 -1.53 -10.00 -13.31
C ARG A 352 -2.57 -9.38 -12.38
N ASP A 353 -2.18 -8.97 -11.18
CA ASP A 353 -3.09 -8.27 -10.26
C ASP A 353 -3.53 -6.90 -10.79
N LEU A 354 -2.64 -6.19 -11.51
CA LEU A 354 -2.93 -4.89 -12.10
C LEU A 354 -3.81 -4.97 -13.36
N LEU A 355 -3.69 -6.04 -14.15
CA LEU A 355 -4.38 -6.15 -15.45
C LEU A 355 -5.55 -7.13 -15.43
N GLN A 356 -5.28 -8.42 -15.19
CA GLN A 356 -6.29 -9.47 -15.19
C GLN A 356 -5.91 -10.62 -14.26
N GLN A 357 -6.88 -11.01 -13.44
CA GLN A 357 -6.72 -12.13 -12.51
C GLN A 357 -7.40 -13.37 -13.08
N ARG A 358 -6.74 -14.52 -12.91
CA ARG A 358 -7.34 -15.82 -13.20
C ARG A 358 -8.19 -16.25 -12.01
N TYR A 359 -9.40 -16.73 -12.28
CA TYR A 359 -10.25 -17.33 -11.27
C TYR A 359 -10.87 -18.62 -11.80
N THR A 360 -11.42 -19.43 -10.89
CA THR A 360 -12.07 -20.69 -11.24
C THR A 360 -13.58 -20.52 -11.05
N LEU A 361 -14.34 -20.88 -12.07
CA LEU A 361 -15.79 -20.92 -12.05
C LEU A 361 -16.28 -22.11 -11.21
N ALA A 362 -17.54 -22.08 -10.79
CA ALA A 362 -18.12 -23.15 -9.96
C ALA A 362 -18.11 -24.52 -10.65
N ASN A 363 -18.06 -24.56 -11.98
CA ASN A 363 -17.94 -25.79 -12.78
C ASN A 363 -16.49 -26.32 -12.89
N GLY A 364 -15.50 -25.64 -12.28
CA GLY A 364 -14.08 -25.99 -12.37
C GLY A 364 -13.33 -25.36 -13.56
N ASP A 365 -14.02 -24.61 -14.43
CA ASP A 365 -13.39 -23.95 -15.56
C ASP A 365 -12.59 -22.73 -15.13
N THR A 366 -11.54 -22.42 -15.88
CA THR A 366 -10.73 -21.23 -15.60
C THR A 366 -11.21 -20.06 -16.44
N ALA A 367 -11.49 -18.94 -15.78
CA ALA A 367 -11.94 -17.71 -16.41
C ALA A 367 -11.02 -16.53 -16.05
N TRP A 368 -11.07 -15.49 -16.90
CA TRP A 368 -10.33 -14.24 -16.72
C TRP A 368 -11.26 -13.18 -16.16
N ARG A 369 -10.80 -12.49 -15.12
CA ARG A 369 -11.48 -11.33 -14.55
C ARG A 369 -10.66 -10.07 -14.84
N PRO A 370 -11.22 -9.05 -15.50
CA PRO A 370 -10.55 -7.78 -15.65
C PRO A 370 -10.33 -7.13 -14.28
N SER A 371 -9.16 -6.53 -14.09
CA SER A 371 -8.88 -5.77 -12.88
C SER A 371 -9.70 -4.47 -12.85
N PRO A 372 -9.83 -3.82 -11.66
CA PRO A 372 -10.45 -2.50 -11.55
C PRO A 372 -9.87 -1.47 -12.52
N LEU A 373 -8.57 -1.53 -12.80
CA LEU A 373 -7.88 -0.66 -13.73
C LEU A 373 -8.40 -0.83 -15.17
N VAL A 374 -8.57 -2.07 -15.62
CA VAL A 374 -9.11 -2.36 -16.96
C VAL A 374 -10.56 -1.90 -17.05
N THR A 375 -11.38 -2.17 -16.03
CA THR A 375 -12.78 -1.70 -16.00
C THR A 375 -12.88 -0.18 -16.00
N ALA A 376 -11.98 0.52 -15.29
CA ALA A 376 -11.94 1.98 -15.29
C ALA A 376 -11.56 2.55 -16.66
N ALA A 377 -10.63 1.89 -17.36
CA ALA A 377 -10.21 2.29 -18.72
C ALA A 377 -11.34 2.14 -19.74
N GLN A 378 -12.17 1.10 -19.62
CA GLN A 378 -13.32 0.87 -20.50
C GLN A 378 -14.50 1.80 -20.18
N GLU A 379 -14.76 2.06 -18.89
CA GLU A 379 -15.92 2.86 -18.43
C GLU A 379 -15.63 4.37 -18.35
N GLY A 380 -14.38 4.81 -18.53
CA GLY A 380 -14.03 6.23 -18.47
C GLY A 380 -13.99 6.84 -17.06
N LYS A 381 -13.65 6.01 -16.08
CA LYS A 381 -13.51 6.44 -14.67
C LYS A 381 -12.17 7.11 -14.40
N LEU A 382 -12.08 7.84 -13.29
CA LEU A 382 -10.80 8.31 -12.75
C LEU A 382 -10.20 7.21 -11.88
N LEU A 383 -9.11 6.61 -12.34
CA LEU A 383 -8.38 5.60 -11.60
C LEU A 383 -7.50 6.26 -10.52
N LEU A 384 -7.73 5.95 -9.25
CA LEU A 384 -6.92 6.43 -8.14
C LEU A 384 -5.94 5.36 -7.70
N LEU A 385 -4.66 5.51 -8.06
CA LEU A 385 -3.59 4.57 -7.69
C LEU A 385 -2.90 5.05 -6.40
N ASP A 386 -3.29 4.51 -5.24
CA ASP A 386 -2.64 4.88 -3.96
C ASP A 386 -1.47 3.93 -3.65
N GLY A 387 -0.28 4.49 -3.44
CA GLY A 387 0.89 3.73 -3.02
C GLY A 387 1.86 3.36 -4.14
N ILE A 388 1.94 4.15 -5.22
CA ILE A 388 2.83 3.84 -6.37
C ILE A 388 4.32 3.67 -5.98
N HIS A 389 4.74 4.35 -4.92
CA HIS A 389 6.09 4.25 -4.33
C HIS A 389 6.41 2.89 -3.71
N ARG A 390 5.41 2.02 -3.48
CA ARG A 390 5.56 0.72 -2.81
C ARG A 390 5.79 -0.43 -3.80
N VAL A 391 5.28 -0.31 -5.02
CA VAL A 391 5.32 -1.37 -6.04
C VAL A 391 6.71 -1.46 -6.66
N ASN A 392 7.09 -2.66 -7.09
CA ASN A 392 8.28 -2.84 -7.89
C ASN A 392 8.18 -2.09 -9.24
N LEU A 393 9.24 -1.36 -9.60
CA LEU A 393 9.34 -0.62 -10.86
C LEU A 393 9.16 -1.53 -12.09
N GLY A 394 9.63 -2.77 -12.04
CA GLY A 394 9.47 -3.74 -13.13
C GLY A 394 8.00 -4.04 -13.45
N THR A 395 7.15 -4.08 -12.43
CA THR A 395 5.70 -4.31 -12.59
C THR A 395 4.97 -3.05 -13.07
N LEU A 396 5.37 -1.87 -12.57
CA LEU A 396 4.79 -0.59 -13.02
C LEU A 396 5.06 -0.28 -14.50
N SER A 397 6.13 -0.85 -15.08
CA SER A 397 6.44 -0.70 -16.51
C SER A 397 5.28 -1.10 -17.43
N VAL A 398 4.42 -2.03 -17.00
CA VAL A 398 3.23 -2.47 -17.74
C VAL A 398 2.21 -1.34 -17.91
N LEU A 399 2.15 -0.40 -16.95
CA LEU A 399 1.28 0.78 -17.02
C LEU A 399 1.78 1.82 -18.01
N SER A 400 3.05 1.78 -18.41
CA SER A 400 3.65 2.79 -19.30
C SER A 400 2.87 2.94 -20.61
N ARG A 401 2.43 1.82 -21.23
CA ARG A 401 1.65 1.84 -22.46
C ARG A 401 0.25 2.40 -22.27
N LEU A 402 -0.40 2.07 -21.16
CA LEU A 402 -1.73 2.58 -20.87
C LEU A 402 -1.70 4.10 -20.58
N LEU A 403 -0.63 4.60 -19.97
CA LEU A 403 -0.49 6.02 -19.63
C LEU A 403 -0.02 6.88 -20.81
N HIS A 404 0.90 6.38 -21.65
CA HIS A 404 1.41 7.12 -22.81
C HIS A 404 0.54 6.94 -24.05
N ASP A 405 0.36 5.69 -24.47
CA ASP A 405 -0.27 5.37 -25.76
C ASP A 405 -1.78 5.16 -25.63
N ARG A 406 -2.29 4.99 -24.40
CA ARG A 406 -3.67 4.53 -24.11
C ARG A 406 -3.95 3.18 -24.78
N GLU A 407 -2.97 2.30 -24.73
CA GLU A 407 -3.07 0.94 -25.27
C GLU A 407 -2.63 -0.09 -24.24
N LEU A 408 -3.27 -1.26 -24.27
CA LEU A 408 -2.94 -2.34 -23.35
C LEU A 408 -3.29 -3.70 -23.98
N SER A 409 -2.35 -4.63 -23.94
CA SER A 409 -2.61 -6.04 -24.28
C SER A 409 -2.87 -6.81 -22.99
N LEU A 410 -3.97 -7.56 -22.97
CA LEU A 410 -4.40 -8.34 -21.81
C LEU A 410 -4.02 -9.81 -21.98
N TYR A 411 -3.96 -10.54 -20.87
CA TYR A 411 -3.51 -11.92 -20.87
C TYR A 411 -4.48 -12.84 -21.60
N ASP A 412 -5.80 -12.61 -21.51
CA ASP A 412 -6.83 -13.35 -22.26
C ASP A 412 -6.71 -13.23 -23.80
N GLY A 413 -5.86 -12.32 -24.29
CA GLY A 413 -5.67 -12.04 -25.71
C GLY A 413 -6.40 -10.78 -26.20
N SER A 414 -7.24 -10.19 -25.34
CA SER A 414 -7.93 -8.95 -25.66
C SER A 414 -6.98 -7.74 -25.69
N ARG A 415 -7.34 -6.73 -26.48
CA ARG A 415 -6.54 -5.52 -26.68
C ARG A 415 -7.40 -4.29 -26.44
N LEU A 416 -6.88 -3.38 -25.63
CA LEU A 416 -7.42 -2.04 -25.45
C LEU A 416 -6.67 -1.08 -26.37
N LEU A 417 -7.40 -0.33 -27.18
CA LEU A 417 -6.86 0.66 -28.11
C LEU A 417 -7.33 2.07 -27.73
N ARG A 418 -6.51 3.06 -28.02
CA ARG A 418 -6.87 4.47 -27.89
C ARG A 418 -8.11 4.78 -28.73
N TRP A 419 -8.99 5.63 -28.22
CA TRP A 419 -10.27 5.96 -28.84
C TRP A 419 -10.14 6.41 -30.30
N ASP A 420 -9.21 7.30 -30.61
CA ASP A 420 -8.92 7.79 -31.96
C ASP A 420 -8.51 6.67 -32.92
N ARG A 421 -7.59 5.80 -32.50
CA ARG A 421 -7.14 4.63 -33.29
C ARG A 421 -8.24 3.60 -33.46
N TYR A 422 -9.07 3.40 -32.43
CA TYR A 422 -10.21 2.50 -32.49
C TYR A 422 -11.23 2.99 -33.53
N GLN A 423 -11.56 4.29 -33.55
CA GLN A 423 -12.46 4.87 -34.56
C GLN A 423 -11.84 4.80 -35.96
N ALA A 424 -10.55 5.13 -36.12
CA ALA A 424 -9.88 5.02 -37.41
C ALA A 424 -9.89 3.57 -37.95
N LEU A 425 -9.63 2.58 -37.09
CA LEU A 425 -9.69 1.16 -37.45
C LEU A 425 -11.11 0.74 -37.86
N LYS A 426 -12.12 1.24 -37.14
CA LYS A 426 -13.54 0.99 -37.42
C LYS A 426 -13.94 1.53 -38.81
N GLU A 427 -13.50 2.75 -39.12
CA GLU A 427 -13.75 3.41 -40.41
C GLU A 427 -13.00 2.72 -41.56
N GLU A 428 -11.72 2.42 -41.38
CA GLU A 428 -10.85 1.81 -42.41
C GLU A 428 -11.31 0.39 -42.79
N LEU A 429 -11.66 -0.43 -41.80
CA LEU A 429 -12.10 -1.81 -42.02
C LEU A 429 -13.62 -1.95 -42.20
N GLN A 430 -14.38 -0.86 -42.08
CA GLN A 430 -15.86 -0.84 -42.12
C GLN A 430 -16.51 -1.86 -41.16
N LEU A 431 -15.96 -2.02 -39.96
CA LEU A 431 -16.45 -2.96 -38.95
C LEU A 431 -17.43 -2.28 -37.98
N THR A 432 -18.34 -3.06 -37.41
CA THR A 432 -19.20 -2.62 -36.30
C THR A 432 -18.48 -2.80 -34.96
N ASP A 433 -18.97 -2.11 -33.90
CA ASP A 433 -18.40 -2.27 -32.55
C ASP A 433 -18.56 -3.70 -32.04
N GLU A 434 -19.66 -4.38 -32.40
CA GLU A 434 -19.90 -5.79 -32.05
C GLU A 434 -18.86 -6.71 -32.69
N GLN A 435 -18.55 -6.52 -33.97
CA GLN A 435 -17.52 -7.30 -34.67
C GLN A 435 -16.11 -7.06 -34.12
N LEU A 436 -15.80 -5.83 -33.69
CA LEU A 436 -14.52 -5.54 -33.04
C LEU A 436 -14.44 -6.19 -31.65
N GLN A 437 -15.54 -6.22 -30.90
CA GLN A 437 -15.64 -6.90 -29.61
C GLN A 437 -15.55 -8.43 -29.76
N GLU A 438 -16.14 -9.02 -30.80
CA GLU A 438 -15.97 -10.44 -31.15
C GLU A 438 -14.49 -10.78 -31.42
N ARG A 439 -13.74 -9.83 -31.99
CA ARG A 439 -12.28 -9.92 -32.17
C ARG A 439 -11.48 -9.57 -30.90
N SER A 440 -12.16 -9.38 -29.77
CA SER A 440 -11.55 -9.00 -28.48
C SER A 440 -10.80 -7.66 -28.50
N ILE A 441 -11.24 -6.71 -29.33
CA ILE A 441 -10.68 -5.36 -29.41
C ILE A 441 -11.65 -4.39 -28.75
N PHE A 442 -11.17 -3.66 -27.74
CA PHE A 442 -11.96 -2.74 -26.94
C PHE A 442 -11.37 -1.31 -26.98
N PRO A 443 -12.20 -0.26 -26.96
CA PRO A 443 -11.71 1.10 -26.84
C PRO A 443 -11.37 1.46 -25.40
N VAL A 444 -10.33 2.27 -25.21
CA VAL A 444 -10.12 3.05 -23.99
C VAL A 444 -10.98 4.31 -24.07
N HIS A 445 -11.80 4.52 -23.05
CA HIS A 445 -12.72 5.65 -23.02
C HIS A 445 -11.96 6.99 -22.95
N PRO A 446 -12.35 8.04 -23.73
CA PRO A 446 -11.61 9.29 -23.81
C PRO A 446 -11.50 10.06 -22.48
N SER A 447 -12.48 9.90 -21.58
CA SER A 447 -12.45 10.49 -20.24
C SER A 447 -11.56 9.73 -19.25
N PHE A 448 -11.05 8.54 -19.59
CA PHE A 448 -10.20 7.78 -18.69
C PHE A 448 -8.97 8.59 -18.29
N ARG A 449 -8.72 8.70 -16.98
CA ARG A 449 -7.59 9.42 -16.40
C ARG A 449 -7.05 8.67 -15.20
N VAL A 450 -5.76 8.84 -14.94
CA VAL A 450 -5.07 8.23 -13.81
C VAL A 450 -4.53 9.31 -12.88
N LEU A 451 -4.85 9.15 -11.60
CA LEU A 451 -4.36 9.97 -10.49
C LEU A 451 -3.60 9.07 -9.52
N ALA A 452 -2.28 9.20 -9.46
CA ALA A 452 -1.44 8.43 -8.54
C ALA A 452 -1.19 9.20 -7.23
N LEU A 453 -1.15 8.50 -6.10
CA LEU A 453 -0.76 9.05 -4.80
C LEU A 453 0.53 8.39 -4.32
N ALA A 454 1.47 9.21 -3.88
CA ALA A 454 2.77 8.75 -3.42
C ALA A 454 3.27 9.49 -2.17
N GLU A 455 4.19 8.84 -1.47
CA GLU A 455 5.01 9.46 -0.43
C GLU A 455 6.34 9.92 -1.04
N PRO A 456 6.93 11.03 -0.55
CA PRO A 456 8.22 11.49 -1.03
C PRO A 456 9.30 10.44 -0.73
N PRO A 457 10.30 10.27 -1.61
CA PRO A 457 11.42 9.36 -1.35
C PRO A 457 12.22 9.81 -0.13
N VAL A 458 12.71 8.86 0.66
CA VAL A 458 13.54 9.15 1.83
C VAL A 458 14.95 9.56 1.37
N ALA A 459 15.30 10.83 1.63
CA ALA A 459 16.61 11.37 1.26
C ALA A 459 17.76 10.55 1.89
N GLY A 460 18.71 10.11 1.07
CA GLY A 460 19.89 9.35 1.50
C GLY A 460 19.75 7.82 1.53
N SER A 461 18.55 7.27 1.29
CA SER A 461 18.33 5.82 1.18
C SER A 461 18.31 5.36 -0.28
N SER A 462 19.42 4.77 -0.76
CA SER A 462 19.54 4.26 -2.13
C SER A 462 18.51 3.19 -2.51
N GLY A 463 18.01 2.43 -1.53
CA GLY A 463 16.99 1.40 -1.73
C GLY A 463 15.55 1.91 -1.91
N GLN A 464 15.24 3.15 -1.49
CA GLN A 464 13.87 3.70 -1.48
C GLN A 464 13.62 4.80 -2.52
N GLN A 465 14.57 5.06 -3.42
CA GLN A 465 14.37 6.01 -4.51
C GLN A 465 13.57 5.35 -5.64
N TRP A 466 12.26 5.60 -5.62
CA TRP A 466 11.28 5.08 -6.59
C TRP A 466 11.10 6.01 -7.80
N LEU A 467 11.35 7.32 -7.67
CA LEU A 467 11.31 8.28 -8.78
C LEU A 467 12.50 8.10 -9.74
N GLY A 468 12.40 7.12 -10.62
CA GLY A 468 13.33 6.90 -11.72
C GLY A 468 12.87 7.56 -13.04
N PRO A 469 13.74 7.60 -14.06
CA PRO A 469 13.42 8.19 -15.36
C PRO A 469 12.13 7.66 -15.99
N GLU A 470 11.84 6.37 -15.82
CA GLU A 470 10.64 5.73 -16.37
C GLU A 470 9.36 6.30 -15.74
N LEU A 471 9.28 6.39 -14.41
CA LEU A 471 8.11 6.96 -13.74
C LEU A 471 7.97 8.47 -13.96
N LEU A 472 9.08 9.20 -14.08
CA LEU A 472 9.06 10.63 -14.41
C LEU A 472 8.39 10.89 -15.77
N THR A 473 8.51 9.97 -16.73
CA THR A 473 7.80 10.11 -18.01
C THR A 473 6.30 9.84 -17.89
N MET A 474 5.85 9.04 -16.92
CA MET A 474 4.44 8.62 -16.83
C MET A 474 3.47 9.70 -16.36
N PHE A 475 3.90 10.62 -15.48
CA PHE A 475 3.01 11.56 -14.79
C PHE A 475 3.51 13.00 -14.83
N MET A 476 2.58 13.96 -14.67
CA MET A 476 2.89 15.27 -14.11
C MET A 476 2.76 15.24 -12.59
N PHE A 477 3.72 15.79 -11.88
CA PHE A 477 3.82 15.72 -10.43
C PHE A 477 3.33 17.00 -9.76
N HIS A 478 2.56 16.86 -8.69
CA HIS A 478 2.23 17.97 -7.80
C HIS A 478 2.61 17.60 -6.37
N ASN A 479 3.27 18.53 -5.68
CA ASN A 479 3.74 18.32 -4.32
C ASN A 479 2.76 18.94 -3.33
N ILE A 480 2.25 18.14 -2.39
CA ILE A 480 1.43 18.59 -1.28
C ILE A 480 2.38 18.93 -0.13
N GLN A 481 2.63 20.23 0.03
CA GLN A 481 3.41 20.74 1.16
C GLN A 481 2.61 20.60 2.47
N PRO A 482 3.31 20.40 3.61
CA PRO A 482 2.68 20.52 4.92
C PRO A 482 2.01 21.90 5.07
N LEU A 483 0.81 21.92 5.64
CA LEU A 483 0.06 23.16 5.84
C LEU A 483 0.82 24.14 6.73
N ALA A 484 0.73 25.43 6.39
CA ALA A 484 1.24 26.48 7.25
C ALA A 484 0.42 26.54 8.55
N ARG A 485 1.06 26.92 9.66
CA ARG A 485 0.45 26.93 11.00
C ARG A 485 -0.92 27.61 11.03
N ALA A 486 -1.06 28.78 10.40
CA ALA A 486 -2.33 29.50 10.34
C ALA A 486 -3.44 28.75 9.59
N GLN A 487 -3.09 28.05 8.49
CA GLN A 487 -4.03 27.26 7.71
C GLN A 487 -4.42 25.95 8.44
N GLU A 488 -3.45 25.31 9.11
CA GLU A 488 -3.72 24.10 9.90
C GLU A 488 -4.62 24.43 11.11
N THR A 489 -4.40 25.59 11.77
CA THR A 489 -5.28 26.09 12.84
C THR A 489 -6.72 26.33 12.33
N SER A 490 -6.89 27.02 11.21
CA SER A 490 -8.24 27.32 10.69
C SER A 490 -8.97 26.04 10.26
N LEU A 491 -8.25 25.07 9.68
CA LEU A 491 -8.79 23.77 9.31
C LEU A 491 -9.27 22.99 10.54
N ILE A 492 -8.45 22.91 11.60
CA ILE A 492 -8.81 22.21 12.84
C ILE A 492 -10.02 22.88 13.50
N GLN A 493 -10.02 24.21 13.61
CA GLN A 493 -11.14 24.95 14.20
C GLN A 493 -12.44 24.81 13.39
N GLY A 494 -12.33 24.74 12.06
CA GLY A 494 -13.49 24.54 11.20
C GLY A 494 -14.08 23.12 11.29
N LEU A 495 -13.23 22.08 11.39
CA LEU A 495 -13.70 20.69 11.52
C LEU A 495 -14.11 20.32 12.95
N THR A 496 -13.55 21.01 13.95
CA THR A 496 -13.76 20.74 15.37
C THR A 496 -13.99 22.05 16.14
N PRO A 497 -15.20 22.62 16.11
CA PRO A 497 -15.46 23.97 16.63
C PRO A 497 -15.36 24.08 18.16
N ASN A 498 -15.57 22.98 18.89
CA ASN A 498 -15.62 22.99 20.36
C ASN A 498 -14.27 22.73 21.04
N VAL A 499 -13.16 22.72 20.30
CA VAL A 499 -11.83 22.40 20.85
C VAL A 499 -11.22 23.61 21.56
N PRO A 500 -10.58 23.43 22.73
CA PRO A 500 -9.83 24.50 23.39
C PRO A 500 -8.74 25.08 22.48
N LYS A 501 -8.80 26.39 22.22
CA LYS A 501 -7.86 27.08 21.31
C LYS A 501 -6.41 26.98 21.77
N GLU A 502 -6.17 27.05 23.07
CA GLU A 502 -4.84 26.91 23.68
C GLU A 502 -4.23 25.54 23.40
N ALA A 503 -5.05 24.46 23.50
CA ALA A 503 -4.60 23.11 23.21
C ALA A 503 -4.19 22.94 21.74
N VAL A 504 -4.95 23.53 20.80
CA VAL A 504 -4.61 23.52 19.37
C VAL A 504 -3.29 24.25 19.12
N GLU A 505 -3.10 25.41 19.76
CA GLU A 505 -1.88 26.20 19.58
C GLU A 505 -0.62 25.48 20.10
N GLN A 506 -0.73 24.83 21.27
CA GLN A 506 0.34 24.02 21.86
C GLN A 506 0.68 22.79 21.00
N LEU A 507 -0.33 22.06 20.53
CA LEU A 507 -0.15 20.89 19.65
C LEU A 507 0.53 21.28 18.32
N LEU A 508 0.08 22.38 17.71
CA LEU A 508 0.69 22.87 16.48
C LEU A 508 2.10 23.40 16.71
N HIS A 509 2.36 24.07 17.84
CA HIS A 509 3.71 24.50 18.20
C HIS A 509 4.68 23.31 18.27
N LEU A 510 4.28 22.26 19.00
CA LEU A 510 5.04 21.02 19.13
C LEU A 510 5.30 20.39 17.75
N THR A 511 4.26 20.23 16.95
CA THR A 511 4.34 19.54 15.66
C THR A 511 5.21 20.31 14.66
N HIS A 512 5.07 21.63 14.55
CA HIS A 512 5.92 22.43 13.68
C HIS A 512 7.38 22.46 14.13
N ASN A 513 7.65 22.49 15.43
CA ASN A 513 9.00 22.39 15.96
C ASN A 513 9.64 21.04 15.58
N LEU A 514 8.91 19.93 15.74
CA LEU A 514 9.38 18.60 15.33
C LEU A 514 9.63 18.52 13.80
N ARG A 515 8.76 19.13 12.98
CA ARG A 515 8.92 19.19 11.51
C ARG A 515 10.15 20.01 11.07
N GLN A 516 10.49 21.08 11.79
CA GLN A 516 11.59 22.00 11.43
C GLN A 516 12.96 21.57 12.00
N THR A 517 12.98 20.63 12.94
CA THR A 517 14.22 20.19 13.58
C THR A 517 15.10 19.41 12.59
N ASN A 518 16.43 19.56 12.66
CA ASN A 518 17.40 18.83 11.81
C ASN A 518 17.72 17.40 12.33
N ASP A 519 17.21 17.02 13.49
CA ASP A 519 17.40 15.71 14.10
C ASP A 519 16.51 14.67 13.39
N PRO A 520 17.09 13.64 12.74
CA PRO A 520 16.31 12.64 12.01
C PRO A 520 15.35 11.86 12.93
N THR A 521 15.67 11.71 14.22
CA THR A 521 14.79 11.00 15.16
C THR A 521 13.55 11.84 15.49
N ALA A 522 13.71 13.15 15.65
CA ALA A 522 12.59 14.08 15.85
C ALA A 522 11.72 14.20 14.59
N GLN A 523 12.31 14.19 13.39
CA GLN A 523 11.57 14.21 12.12
C GLN A 523 10.74 12.93 11.93
N SER A 524 11.28 11.77 12.33
CA SER A 524 10.51 10.52 12.32
C SER A 524 9.27 10.61 13.22
N LEU A 525 9.39 11.20 14.42
CA LEU A 525 8.25 11.44 15.31
C LEU A 525 7.23 12.42 14.72
N ALA A 526 7.68 13.42 13.96
CA ALA A 526 6.80 14.36 13.27
C ALA A 526 5.86 13.66 12.26
N SER A 527 6.31 12.53 11.69
CA SER A 527 5.47 11.72 10.78
C SER A 527 4.31 11.05 11.50
N SER A 528 4.48 10.69 12.78
CA SER A 528 3.42 10.12 13.63
C SER A 528 2.40 11.18 14.09
N LEU A 529 2.78 12.45 14.11
CA LEU A 529 1.89 13.59 14.38
C LEU A 529 1.41 14.25 13.07
N SER A 530 0.85 13.42 12.19
CA SER A 530 0.23 13.90 10.95
C SER A 530 -1.02 14.73 11.24
N THR A 531 -1.45 15.56 10.29
CA THR A 531 -2.68 16.38 10.42
C THR A 531 -3.91 15.52 10.70
N ARG A 532 -3.96 14.28 10.18
CA ARG A 532 -4.99 13.28 10.52
C ARG A 532 -5.00 12.94 12.02
N GLN A 533 -3.84 12.70 12.61
CA GLN A 533 -3.72 12.39 14.05
C GLN A 533 -4.03 13.62 14.90
N LEU A 534 -3.61 14.81 14.47
CA LEU A 534 -3.99 16.06 15.15
C LEU A 534 -5.52 16.25 15.17
N LEU A 535 -6.19 16.01 14.05
CA LEU A 535 -7.66 16.06 13.99
C LEU A 535 -8.31 15.03 14.94
N ARG A 536 -7.74 13.82 15.06
CA ARG A 536 -8.22 12.81 16.01
C ARG A 536 -8.06 13.26 17.46
N ILE A 537 -6.89 13.79 17.83
CA ILE A 537 -6.63 14.34 19.17
C ILE A 537 -7.61 15.49 19.45
N CYS A 538 -7.78 16.41 18.51
CA CYS A 538 -8.71 17.53 18.64
C CYS A 538 -10.17 17.07 18.78
N ARG A 539 -10.64 16.08 18.00
CA ARG A 539 -11.99 15.51 18.17
C ARG A 539 -12.19 14.90 19.56
N ARG A 540 -11.16 14.25 20.11
CA ARG A 540 -11.20 13.68 21.46
C ARG A 540 -11.24 14.78 22.53
N LEU A 541 -10.37 15.79 22.44
CA LEU A 541 -10.37 16.95 23.35
C LEU A 541 -11.68 17.76 23.26
N SER A 542 -12.35 17.77 22.11
CA SER A 542 -13.66 18.41 21.93
C SER A 542 -14.76 17.76 22.77
N GLN A 543 -14.68 16.45 23.02
CA GLN A 543 -15.68 15.72 23.83
C GLN A 543 -15.23 15.55 25.28
N TYR A 544 -13.91 15.46 25.51
CA TYR A 544 -13.29 15.26 26.81
C TYR A 544 -12.23 16.36 27.07
N PRO A 545 -12.64 17.59 27.43
CA PRO A 545 -11.73 18.73 27.58
C PRO A 545 -10.79 18.62 28.80
N GLU A 546 -11.14 17.79 29.79
CA GLU A 546 -10.33 17.53 30.99
C GLU A 546 -9.09 16.66 30.72
N GLU A 547 -8.97 16.10 29.50
CA GLU A 547 -7.89 15.17 29.18
C GLU A 547 -6.55 15.88 28.93
N SER A 548 -5.47 15.33 29.47
CA SER A 548 -4.13 15.86 29.29
C SER A 548 -3.66 15.75 27.83
N ILE A 549 -3.19 16.87 27.28
CA ILE A 549 -2.59 16.95 25.95
C ILE A 549 -1.33 16.07 25.88
N ALA A 550 -0.54 16.01 26.96
CA ALA A 550 0.64 15.18 27.05
C ALA A 550 0.30 13.70 26.89
N HIS A 551 -0.79 13.25 27.52
CA HIS A 551 -1.28 11.88 27.41
C HIS A 551 -1.69 11.55 25.97
N ALA A 552 -2.48 12.43 25.33
CA ALA A 552 -2.93 12.22 23.96
C ALA A 552 -1.76 12.15 22.95
N VAL A 553 -0.74 13.00 23.11
CA VAL A 553 0.47 12.98 22.27
C VAL A 553 1.29 11.71 22.52
N ASN A 554 1.51 11.34 23.79
CA ASN A 554 2.23 10.11 24.15
C ASN A 554 1.55 8.87 23.58
N LYS A 555 0.22 8.85 23.59
CA LYS A 555 -0.59 7.78 22.98
C LYS A 555 -0.43 7.73 21.47
N ALA A 556 -0.57 8.86 20.78
CA ALA A 556 -0.42 8.94 19.32
C ALA A 556 0.97 8.50 18.84
N CYS A 557 2.03 8.88 19.57
CA CYS A 557 3.41 8.49 19.27
C CYS A 557 3.83 7.11 19.79
N LEU A 558 2.93 6.38 20.48
CA LEU A 558 3.26 5.14 21.21
C LEU A 558 4.55 5.27 22.04
N SER A 559 4.66 6.33 22.84
CA SER A 559 5.92 6.73 23.48
C SER A 559 6.55 5.64 24.36
N ARG A 560 5.74 4.71 24.85
CA ARG A 560 6.16 3.53 25.63
C ARG A 560 6.98 2.51 24.84
N PHE A 561 6.77 2.43 23.52
CA PHE A 561 7.54 1.54 22.64
C PHE A 561 8.68 2.27 21.89
N LEU A 562 8.77 3.59 22.03
CA LEU A 562 9.88 4.36 21.44
C LEU A 562 11.22 4.01 22.11
N PRO A 563 12.32 3.93 21.33
CA PRO A 563 13.67 3.87 21.87
C PRO A 563 13.97 5.02 22.83
N SER A 564 14.89 4.82 23.78
CA SER A 564 15.24 5.79 24.82
C SER A 564 15.59 7.18 24.26
N LEU A 565 16.35 7.23 23.17
CA LEU A 565 16.76 8.47 22.52
C LEU A 565 15.56 9.24 21.93
N ALA A 566 14.69 8.54 21.19
CA ALA A 566 13.48 9.12 20.60
C ALA A 566 12.49 9.58 21.70
N ARG A 567 12.33 8.79 22.77
CA ARG A 567 11.51 9.18 23.93
C ARG A 567 12.04 10.44 24.61
N SER A 568 13.36 10.56 24.78
CA SER A 568 13.97 11.76 25.35
C SER A 568 13.76 12.99 24.46
N SER A 569 13.80 12.79 23.13
CA SER A 569 13.55 13.86 22.15
C SER A 569 12.10 14.34 22.23
N LEU A 570 11.13 13.42 22.32
CA LEU A 570 9.72 13.74 22.53
C LEU A 570 9.48 14.49 23.84
N GLN A 571 10.07 14.03 24.96
CA GLN A 571 9.95 14.69 26.26
C GLN A 571 10.53 16.11 26.25
N LYS A 572 11.68 16.32 25.60
CA LYS A 572 12.25 17.66 25.40
C LYS A 572 11.32 18.56 24.58
N GLY A 573 10.69 18.01 23.54
CA GLY A 573 9.69 18.73 22.72
C GLY A 573 8.44 19.11 23.51
N LEU A 574 7.92 18.21 24.35
CA LEU A 574 6.77 18.49 25.21
C LEU A 574 7.11 19.59 26.23
N ALA A 575 8.26 19.49 26.90
CA ALA A 575 8.72 20.47 27.88
C ALA A 575 8.92 21.87 27.26
N SER A 576 9.48 21.95 26.05
CA SER A 576 9.68 23.23 25.35
C SER A 576 8.38 23.92 24.93
N CYS A 577 7.29 23.15 24.82
CA CYS A 577 5.96 23.66 24.46
C CYS A 577 5.06 23.91 25.67
N SER A 578 5.60 23.86 26.90
CA SER A 578 4.85 23.96 28.16
C SER A 578 3.75 22.90 28.31
N ILE A 579 3.88 21.77 27.62
CA ILE A 579 2.98 20.63 27.76
C ILE A 579 3.54 19.76 28.89
N GLN A 580 3.01 19.93 30.10
CA GLN A 580 3.40 19.13 31.25
C GLN A 580 2.58 17.84 31.30
N ASP A 581 3.27 16.73 31.58
CA ASP A 581 2.63 15.47 31.90
C ASP A 581 2.12 15.57 33.35
N THR A 582 0.96 16.19 33.53
CA THR A 582 0.17 15.99 34.75
C THR A 582 -0.33 14.55 34.69
N GLN A 583 0.53 13.58 35.01
CA GLN A 583 0.05 12.26 35.34
C GLN A 583 -0.82 12.43 36.57
N PRO A 584 -2.16 12.23 36.52
CA PRO A 584 -2.82 11.85 37.75
C PRO A 584 -2.13 10.55 38.18
N ASP A 585 -1.60 10.52 39.40
CA ASP A 585 -1.16 9.27 40.00
C ASP A 585 -2.25 8.23 39.75
N ALA A 586 -1.90 7.13 39.07
CA ALA A 586 -2.82 6.07 38.68
C ALA A 586 -3.54 5.39 39.87
N GLU A 587 -3.28 5.88 41.09
CA GLU A 587 -3.83 5.43 42.36
C GLU A 587 -4.98 6.34 42.86
N ALA A 588 -5.22 7.50 42.25
CA ALA A 588 -6.18 8.50 42.75
C ALA A 588 -7.58 8.48 42.09
N HIS A 589 -7.77 7.72 41.01
CA HIS A 589 -9.09 7.59 40.35
C HIS A 589 -9.61 6.17 40.47
N ASP A 590 -10.78 6.03 41.09
CA ASP A 590 -11.48 4.76 41.23
C ASP A 590 -12.08 4.37 39.87
N HIS A 591 -11.29 3.67 39.05
CA HIS A 591 -11.71 3.16 37.72
C HIS A 591 -12.66 1.96 37.86
N SER A 592 -13.71 2.13 38.65
CA SER A 592 -14.75 1.13 38.84
C SER A 592 -15.54 0.95 37.53
N CYS A 593 -15.95 -0.29 37.26
CA CYS A 593 -16.83 -0.63 36.15
C CYS A 593 -18.15 -1.12 36.71
N THR A 594 -19.24 -0.46 36.31
CA THR A 594 -20.58 -0.86 36.70
C THR A 594 -21.52 -0.81 35.49
N VAL A 595 -22.42 -1.77 35.41
CA VAL A 595 -23.53 -1.77 34.45
C VAL A 595 -24.81 -1.61 35.25
N LYS A 596 -25.48 -0.46 35.10
CA LYS A 596 -26.76 -0.16 35.76
C LYS A 596 -27.75 0.32 34.71
N ASP A 597 -28.97 -0.19 34.76
CA ASP A 597 -30.09 0.21 33.89
C ASP A 597 -29.77 0.20 32.38
N GLY A 598 -28.94 -0.74 31.92
CA GLY A 598 -28.54 -0.84 30.52
C GLY A 598 -27.51 0.18 30.07
N VAL A 599 -26.87 0.90 31.00
CA VAL A 599 -25.74 1.79 30.74
C VAL A 599 -24.49 1.23 31.39
N LEU A 600 -23.43 1.09 30.60
CA LEU A 600 -22.09 0.74 31.05
C LEU A 600 -21.35 2.03 31.43
N THR A 601 -20.83 2.08 32.65
CA THR A 601 -19.91 3.14 33.09
C THR A 601 -18.55 2.51 33.42
N ILE A 602 -17.49 3.04 32.80
CA ILE A 602 -16.09 2.68 33.08
C ILE A 602 -15.36 3.97 33.45
N GLY A 603 -14.93 4.10 34.70
CA GLY A 603 -14.28 5.32 35.19
C GLY A 603 -15.19 6.55 35.00
N SER A 604 -14.75 7.50 34.17
CA SER A 604 -15.47 8.74 33.89
C SER A 604 -16.45 8.66 32.71
N VAL A 605 -16.45 7.57 31.95
CA VAL A 605 -17.14 7.47 30.65
C VAL A 605 -18.31 6.50 30.72
N SER A 606 -19.44 6.86 30.13
CA SER A 606 -20.64 6.02 30.08
C SER A 606 -21.13 5.80 28.65
N ALA A 607 -21.61 4.59 28.37
CA ALA A 607 -22.16 4.21 27.07
C ALA A 607 -23.37 3.27 27.23
N PRO A 608 -24.38 3.36 26.34
CA PRO A 608 -25.49 2.42 26.36
C PRO A 608 -25.04 1.01 25.94
N VAL A 609 -25.55 0.00 26.65
CA VAL A 609 -25.33 -1.42 26.32
C VAL A 609 -26.18 -1.79 25.10
N TYR A 610 -25.57 -2.45 24.12
CA TYR A 610 -26.22 -2.80 22.87
C TYR A 610 -27.21 -3.96 23.05
N ASN A 611 -28.45 -3.82 22.56
CA ASN A 611 -29.48 -4.88 22.49
C ASN A 611 -29.42 -5.94 23.61
N ALA A 612 -29.73 -5.56 24.85
CA ALA A 612 -29.59 -6.40 26.04
C ALA A 612 -30.31 -7.78 25.99
N GLY A 613 -31.25 -7.96 25.07
CA GLY A 613 -32.01 -9.21 24.86
C GLY A 613 -31.32 -10.26 23.97
N GLU A 614 -30.35 -9.88 23.13
CA GLU A 614 -29.65 -10.78 22.22
C GLU A 614 -28.17 -10.92 22.60
N LYS A 615 -27.78 -12.11 23.09
CA LYS A 615 -26.40 -12.40 23.52
C LYS A 615 -25.61 -13.24 22.50
N MET A 616 -26.16 -13.45 21.30
CA MET A 616 -25.50 -14.30 20.31
C MET A 616 -24.18 -13.64 19.85
N LYS A 617 -23.09 -14.42 19.81
CA LYS A 617 -21.73 -13.96 19.44
C LYS A 617 -21.11 -12.91 20.39
N VAL A 618 -21.70 -12.69 21.56
CA VAL A 618 -21.06 -11.89 22.61
C VAL A 618 -20.07 -12.80 23.36
N PRO A 619 -18.80 -12.41 23.50
CA PRO A 619 -17.83 -13.22 24.23
C PRO A 619 -18.20 -13.37 25.71
N ASP A 620 -17.89 -14.51 26.31
CA ASP A 620 -17.89 -14.70 27.77
C ASP A 620 -16.49 -15.10 28.21
N VAL A 621 -15.89 -14.29 29.08
CA VAL A 621 -14.48 -14.39 29.43
C VAL A 621 -14.28 -14.15 30.91
N LEU A 622 -13.64 -15.12 31.57
CA LEU A 622 -13.05 -14.92 32.89
C LEU A 622 -12.01 -13.81 32.79
N PHE A 623 -12.30 -12.69 33.46
CA PHE A 623 -11.49 -11.49 33.50
C PHE A 623 -11.40 -11.02 34.96
N TYR A 624 -10.18 -10.70 35.38
CA TYR A 624 -9.93 -10.13 36.69
C TYR A 624 -9.59 -8.66 36.52
N ASP A 625 -10.27 -7.81 37.27
CA ASP A 625 -10.15 -6.37 37.13
C ASP A 625 -8.76 -5.93 37.59
N ASN A 626 -8.05 -5.30 36.67
CA ASN A 626 -6.73 -4.69 36.89
C ASN A 626 -6.88 -3.21 36.54
N ALA A 627 -6.49 -2.30 37.45
CA ALA A 627 -6.54 -0.86 37.24
C ALA A 627 -5.92 -0.43 35.89
N GLN A 628 -4.81 -1.04 35.48
CA GLN A 628 -4.19 -0.74 34.18
C GLN A 628 -5.07 -1.16 32.99
N HIS A 629 -5.71 -2.32 33.06
CA HIS A 629 -6.63 -2.77 32.01
C HIS A 629 -7.91 -1.94 32.00
N MET A 630 -8.40 -1.51 33.18
CA MET A 630 -9.57 -0.64 33.29
C MET A 630 -9.32 0.72 32.65
N MET A 631 -8.15 1.32 32.89
CA MET A 631 -7.74 2.57 32.23
C MET A 631 -7.69 2.41 30.70
N VAL A 632 -7.11 1.31 30.21
CA VAL A 632 -7.08 1.03 28.76
C VAL A 632 -8.50 0.85 28.20
N MET A 633 -9.41 0.16 28.92
CA MET A 633 -10.80 0.01 28.49
C MET A 633 -11.59 1.31 28.51
N GLU A 634 -11.34 2.20 29.48
CA GLU A 634 -11.91 3.55 29.51
C GLU A 634 -11.46 4.35 28.28
N ASP A 635 -10.16 4.32 27.97
CA ASP A 635 -9.62 4.97 26.77
C ASP A 635 -10.18 4.39 25.48
N MET A 636 -10.33 3.06 25.42
CA MET A 636 -10.97 2.37 24.29
C MET A 636 -12.43 2.79 24.14
N LEU A 637 -13.16 2.97 25.25
CA LEU A 637 -14.55 3.40 25.22
C LEU A 637 -14.69 4.80 24.63
N LYS A 638 -13.82 5.75 25.02
CA LYS A 638 -13.79 7.11 24.46
C LYS A 638 -13.65 7.09 22.94
N ASP A 639 -12.68 6.34 22.44
CA ASP A 639 -12.39 6.27 21.00
C ASP A 639 -13.46 5.49 20.23
N PHE A 640 -14.03 4.45 20.84
CA PHE A 640 -15.15 3.70 20.26
C PHE A 640 -16.39 4.58 20.06
N LEU A 641 -16.71 5.43 21.04
CA LEU A 641 -17.82 6.40 20.96
C LEU A 641 -17.58 7.48 19.91
N LEU A 642 -16.33 7.87 19.68
CA LEU A 642 -15.92 8.75 18.57
C LEU A 642 -16.05 8.08 17.18
N GLY A 643 -16.34 6.78 17.15
CA GLY A 643 -16.50 6.00 15.93
C GLY A 643 -15.17 5.52 15.32
N GLU A 644 -14.08 5.57 16.08
CA GLU A 644 -12.76 5.16 15.60
C GLU A 644 -12.61 3.63 15.58
N HIS A 645 -11.78 3.13 14.65
CA HIS A 645 -11.29 1.75 14.69
C HIS A 645 -10.12 1.66 15.66
N LEU A 646 -10.01 0.55 16.39
CA LEU A 646 -9.06 0.44 17.51
C LEU A 646 -7.94 -0.55 17.18
N LEU A 647 -6.71 -0.21 17.58
CA LEU A 647 -5.52 -1.07 17.45
C LEU A 647 -4.87 -1.23 18.83
N LEU A 648 -4.79 -2.46 19.33
CA LEU A 648 -4.08 -2.76 20.57
C LEU A 648 -2.72 -3.37 20.25
N VAL A 649 -1.67 -2.72 20.76
CA VAL A 649 -0.27 -3.09 20.54
C VAL A 649 0.37 -3.47 21.86
N GLY A 650 1.05 -4.61 21.91
CA GLY A 650 1.73 -5.05 23.13
C GLY A 650 2.44 -6.38 22.93
N ASN A 651 3.20 -6.80 23.93
CA ASN A 651 3.91 -8.09 23.90
C ASN A 651 2.93 -9.27 23.84
N GLN A 652 3.43 -10.45 23.46
CA GLN A 652 2.62 -11.66 23.45
C GLN A 652 2.27 -12.06 24.90
N GLY A 653 1.00 -12.44 25.12
CA GLY A 653 0.55 -12.94 26.42
C GLY A 653 0.25 -11.87 27.50
N VAL A 654 0.25 -10.58 27.16
CA VAL A 654 -0.12 -9.47 28.08
C VAL A 654 -1.62 -9.36 28.36
N GLY A 655 -2.47 -10.07 27.59
CA GLY A 655 -3.93 -10.06 27.80
C GLY A 655 -4.75 -9.25 26.78
N LYS A 656 -4.17 -8.83 25.65
CA LYS A 656 -4.87 -8.11 24.55
C LYS A 656 -6.24 -8.71 24.19
N ASN A 657 -6.28 -10.02 23.92
CA ASN A 657 -7.52 -10.76 23.65
C ASN A 657 -8.52 -10.68 24.80
N LYS A 658 -8.06 -10.79 26.05
CA LYS A 658 -8.92 -10.76 27.24
C LYS A 658 -9.55 -9.39 27.46
N ILE A 659 -8.79 -8.31 27.22
CA ILE A 659 -9.27 -6.92 27.32
C ILE A 659 -10.36 -6.68 26.29
N VAL A 660 -10.13 -7.03 25.02
CA VAL A 660 -11.13 -6.87 23.95
C VAL A 660 -12.39 -7.67 24.24
N ASP A 661 -12.24 -8.94 24.63
CA ASP A 661 -13.39 -9.79 24.90
C ASP A 661 -14.21 -9.25 26.08
N ARG A 662 -13.55 -8.80 27.15
CA ARG A 662 -14.22 -8.17 28.28
C ARG A 662 -14.92 -6.88 27.87
N PHE A 663 -14.27 -6.02 27.10
CA PHE A 663 -14.84 -4.77 26.60
C PHE A 663 -16.11 -5.01 25.78
N LEU A 664 -16.08 -5.99 24.87
CA LEU A 664 -17.24 -6.36 24.04
C LEU A 664 -18.36 -7.04 24.83
N HIS A 665 -18.00 -7.86 25.82
CA HIS A 665 -18.95 -8.45 26.77
C HIS A 665 -19.72 -7.38 27.54
N LEU A 666 -19.00 -6.38 28.08
CA LEU A 666 -19.59 -5.27 28.84
C LEU A 666 -20.53 -4.40 28.00
N LEU A 667 -20.18 -4.16 26.74
CA LEU A 667 -21.02 -3.42 25.79
C LEU A 667 -22.15 -4.27 25.18
N ASN A 668 -22.17 -5.58 25.44
CA ASN A 668 -23.04 -6.57 24.79
C ASN A 668 -23.03 -6.46 23.26
N ARG A 669 -21.85 -6.20 22.67
CA ARG A 669 -21.69 -6.08 21.22
C ARG A 669 -21.28 -7.43 20.60
N PRO A 670 -21.98 -7.91 19.56
CA PRO A 670 -21.62 -9.15 18.89
C PRO A 670 -20.27 -9.02 18.18
N ARG A 671 -19.42 -10.05 18.30
CA ARG A 671 -18.11 -10.09 17.64
C ARG A 671 -18.02 -11.16 16.57
N GLU A 672 -17.33 -10.83 15.50
CA GLU A 672 -16.78 -11.79 14.55
C GLU A 672 -15.26 -11.85 14.79
N TYR A 673 -14.69 -13.06 14.91
CA TYR A 673 -13.27 -13.24 15.18
C TYR A 673 -12.56 -13.77 13.93
N LEU A 674 -11.39 -13.20 13.63
CA LEU A 674 -10.54 -13.60 12.52
C LEU A 674 -9.08 -13.56 12.94
N GLN A 675 -8.38 -14.69 12.83
CA GLN A 675 -6.94 -14.75 13.07
C GLN A 675 -6.20 -14.76 11.73
N LEU A 676 -5.19 -13.90 11.61
CA LEU A 676 -4.37 -13.80 10.39
C LEU A 676 -3.05 -14.55 10.55
N HIS A 677 -2.57 -15.10 9.44
CA HIS A 677 -1.33 -15.85 9.36
C HIS A 677 -0.58 -15.47 8.08
N ARG A 678 0.65 -15.98 7.93
CA ARG A 678 1.50 -15.70 6.76
C ARG A 678 0.92 -16.25 5.46
N ASP A 679 0.09 -17.28 5.52
CA ASP A 679 -0.55 -17.90 4.34
C ASP A 679 -1.96 -17.37 4.08
N THR A 680 -2.43 -16.36 4.84
CA THR A 680 -3.75 -15.79 4.62
C THR A 680 -3.81 -15.11 3.26
N THR A 681 -4.80 -15.49 2.45
CA THR A 681 -5.07 -14.91 1.14
C THR A 681 -6.31 -14.02 1.17
N VAL A 682 -6.44 -13.14 0.18
CA VAL A 682 -7.65 -12.31 -0.03
C VAL A 682 -8.92 -13.17 -0.14
N GLN A 683 -8.82 -14.33 -0.77
CA GLN A 683 -9.93 -15.26 -0.87
C GLN A 683 -10.36 -15.77 0.50
N THR A 684 -9.41 -16.24 1.34
CA THR A 684 -9.73 -16.70 2.71
C THR A 684 -10.23 -15.58 3.63
N LEU A 685 -9.82 -14.33 3.36
CA LEU A 685 -10.29 -13.14 4.07
C LEU A 685 -11.76 -12.82 3.74
N THR A 686 -12.22 -13.15 2.53
CA THR A 686 -13.52 -12.72 1.98
C THR A 686 -14.56 -13.85 1.96
N LEU A 687 -14.12 -15.08 1.71
CA LEU A 687 -14.96 -16.26 1.54
C LEU A 687 -14.45 -17.41 2.40
N GLN A 688 -15.38 -18.19 2.92
CA GLN A 688 -15.11 -19.43 3.64
C GLN A 688 -15.68 -20.61 2.84
N PRO A 689 -14.84 -21.56 2.39
CA PRO A 689 -15.35 -22.78 1.76
C PRO A 689 -16.05 -23.64 2.81
N SER A 690 -17.26 -24.09 2.49
CA SER A 690 -18.03 -25.07 3.26
C SER A 690 -18.38 -26.24 2.35
N VAL A 691 -18.44 -27.47 2.88
CA VAL A 691 -18.88 -28.62 2.09
C VAL A 691 -20.30 -28.95 2.53
N ARG A 692 -21.26 -28.87 1.60
CA ARG A 692 -22.63 -29.33 1.81
C ARG A 692 -22.96 -30.37 0.75
N ASP A 693 -23.42 -31.55 1.18
CA ASP A 693 -23.79 -32.66 0.29
C ASP A 693 -22.68 -33.05 -0.71
N GLY A 694 -21.41 -32.95 -0.28
CA GLY A 694 -20.24 -33.24 -1.12
C GLY A 694 -19.85 -32.13 -2.11
N ILE A 695 -20.54 -30.99 -2.12
CA ILE A 695 -20.27 -29.83 -2.96
C ILE A 695 -19.64 -28.72 -2.13
N ILE A 696 -18.55 -28.12 -2.64
CA ILE A 696 -17.92 -26.95 -2.02
C ILE A 696 -18.79 -25.72 -2.32
N ILE A 697 -19.40 -25.16 -1.28
CA ILE A 697 -20.17 -23.92 -1.30
C ILE A 697 -19.36 -22.85 -0.58
N TYR A 698 -19.11 -21.73 -1.24
CA TYR A 698 -18.44 -20.58 -0.64
C TYR A 698 -19.44 -19.71 0.11
N GLU A 699 -19.21 -19.54 1.40
CA GLU A 699 -19.99 -18.66 2.27
C GLU A 699 -19.22 -17.38 2.58
N ASP A 700 -19.94 -16.36 3.06
CA ASP A 700 -19.33 -15.12 3.54
C ASP A 700 -18.41 -15.41 4.75
N SER A 701 -17.19 -14.88 4.71
CA SER A 701 -16.24 -14.93 5.84
C SER A 701 -16.73 -14.11 7.04
N PRO A 702 -16.10 -14.27 8.23
CA PRO A 702 -16.39 -13.43 9.40
C PRO A 702 -16.27 -11.92 9.11
N LEU A 703 -15.33 -11.50 8.27
CA LEU A 703 -15.19 -10.11 7.82
C LEU A 703 -16.45 -9.63 7.10
N VAL A 704 -16.91 -10.38 6.09
CA VAL A 704 -18.07 -9.98 5.27
C VAL A 704 -19.35 -10.00 6.10
N LYS A 705 -19.49 -10.98 7.01
CA LYS A 705 -20.60 -11.05 7.97
C LYS A 705 -20.62 -9.84 8.91
N ALA A 706 -19.46 -9.44 9.44
CA ALA A 706 -19.34 -8.28 10.31
C ALA A 706 -19.77 -6.99 9.61
N VAL A 707 -19.29 -6.78 8.38
CA VAL A 707 -19.64 -5.61 7.57
C VAL A 707 -21.14 -5.55 7.26
N LYS A 708 -21.77 -6.70 6.95
CA LYS A 708 -23.21 -6.79 6.65
C LYS A 708 -24.10 -6.57 7.86
N MET A 709 -23.73 -7.17 9.00
CA MET A 709 -24.57 -7.18 10.20
C MET A 709 -24.25 -6.03 11.18
N GLY A 710 -23.19 -5.25 10.93
CA GLY A 710 -22.74 -4.22 11.86
C GLY A 710 -22.09 -4.79 13.12
N HIS A 711 -21.59 -6.02 13.06
CA HIS A 711 -20.85 -6.63 14.17
C HIS A 711 -19.45 -6.05 14.24
N ILE A 712 -18.82 -6.24 15.40
CA ILE A 712 -17.45 -5.82 15.60
C ILE A 712 -16.51 -6.94 15.11
N LEU A 713 -15.62 -6.62 14.20
CA LEU A 713 -14.60 -7.55 13.73
C LEU A 713 -13.35 -7.45 14.60
N VAL A 714 -12.99 -8.55 15.25
CA VAL A 714 -11.72 -8.68 15.99
C VAL A 714 -10.72 -9.42 15.11
N ILE A 715 -9.63 -8.73 14.75
CA ILE A 715 -8.53 -9.28 13.96
C ILE A 715 -7.33 -9.53 14.87
N ASP A 716 -6.90 -10.79 14.96
CA ASP A 716 -5.72 -11.19 15.73
C ASP A 716 -4.52 -11.49 14.82
N GLU A 717 -3.32 -11.28 15.36
CA GLU A 717 -2.03 -11.50 14.67
C GLU A 717 -1.88 -10.77 13.32
N ALA A 718 -2.43 -9.56 13.21
CA ALA A 718 -2.41 -8.80 11.95
C ALA A 718 -0.99 -8.46 11.44
N ASP A 719 0.00 -8.43 12.34
CA ASP A 719 1.42 -8.27 12.02
C ASP A 719 2.01 -9.43 11.20
N LYS A 720 1.39 -10.62 11.25
CA LYS A 720 1.85 -11.80 10.50
C LYS A 720 1.25 -11.89 9.10
N ALA A 721 0.25 -11.07 8.79
CA ALA A 721 -0.44 -11.10 7.51
C ALA A 721 0.46 -10.60 6.36
N PRO A 722 0.34 -11.18 5.15
CA PRO A 722 0.98 -10.65 3.95
C PRO A 722 0.60 -9.19 3.65
N THR A 723 1.46 -8.48 2.92
CA THR A 723 1.31 -7.04 2.60
C THR A 723 0.06 -6.74 1.77
N ASN A 724 -0.35 -7.67 0.90
CA ASN A 724 -1.57 -7.56 0.11
C ASN A 724 -2.85 -7.59 0.99
N VAL A 725 -2.88 -8.47 2.00
CA VAL A 725 -4.00 -8.58 2.95
C VAL A 725 -4.12 -7.30 3.80
N THR A 726 -3.00 -6.80 4.32
CA THR A 726 -3.00 -5.57 5.13
C THR A 726 -3.41 -4.34 4.33
N CYS A 727 -3.02 -4.25 3.06
CA CYS A 727 -3.46 -3.15 2.17
C CYS A 727 -4.96 -3.20 1.84
N ILE A 728 -5.55 -4.39 1.71
CA ILE A 728 -6.99 -4.51 1.49
C ILE A 728 -7.77 -4.09 2.75
N LEU A 729 -7.31 -4.49 3.93
CA LEU A 729 -7.89 -4.02 5.20
C LEU A 729 -7.76 -2.50 5.34
N LYS A 730 -6.63 -1.92 4.93
CA LYS A 730 -6.46 -0.45 4.84
C LYS A 730 -7.57 0.20 4.03
N THR A 731 -7.82 -0.33 2.83
CA THR A 731 -8.81 0.21 1.89
C THR A 731 -10.19 0.23 2.54
N LEU A 732 -10.57 -0.89 3.18
CA LEU A 732 -11.85 -1.03 3.84
C LEU A 732 -12.04 -0.01 4.96
N VAL A 733 -11.01 0.23 5.77
CA VAL A 733 -11.08 1.15 6.91
C VAL A 733 -11.03 2.63 6.47
N GLU A 734 -10.22 2.96 5.47
CA GLU A 734 -10.04 4.36 5.03
C GLU A 734 -11.14 4.84 4.07
N SER A 735 -11.62 3.97 3.18
CA SER A 735 -12.58 4.33 2.13
C SER A 735 -13.97 3.74 2.33
N GLY A 736 -14.12 2.73 3.20
CA GLY A 736 -15.35 1.95 3.29
C GLY A 736 -15.59 1.05 2.07
N GLU A 737 -14.58 0.87 1.22
CA GLU A 737 -14.67 0.11 -0.02
C GLU A 737 -13.71 -1.07 -0.02
N MET A 738 -14.16 -2.20 -0.58
CA MET A 738 -13.33 -3.40 -0.74
C MET A 738 -13.91 -4.32 -1.81
N ILE A 739 -13.04 -4.87 -2.66
CA ILE A 739 -13.42 -5.86 -3.67
C ILE A 739 -13.26 -7.26 -3.08
N LEU A 740 -14.29 -8.08 -3.20
CA LEU A 740 -14.29 -9.47 -2.74
C LEU A 740 -13.78 -10.41 -3.83
N ALA A 741 -13.29 -11.60 -3.43
CA ALA A 741 -12.77 -12.60 -4.37
C ALA A 741 -13.84 -13.15 -5.32
N ASP A 742 -15.12 -13.12 -4.94
CA ASP A 742 -16.24 -13.51 -5.82
C ASP A 742 -16.66 -12.40 -6.79
N GLY A 743 -16.11 -11.19 -6.68
CA GLY A 743 -16.41 -10.04 -7.55
C GLY A 743 -17.48 -9.09 -7.00
N ARG A 744 -18.13 -9.43 -5.87
CA ARG A 744 -18.95 -8.47 -5.12
C ARG A 744 -18.06 -7.36 -4.57
N ARG A 745 -18.66 -6.20 -4.30
CA ARG A 745 -17.95 -5.06 -3.70
C ARG A 745 -18.62 -4.61 -2.42
N ILE A 746 -17.84 -4.38 -1.38
CA ILE A 746 -18.25 -3.59 -0.22
C ILE A 746 -18.14 -2.13 -0.60
N VAL A 747 -19.19 -1.36 -0.36
CA VAL A 747 -19.26 0.09 -0.60
C VAL A 747 -20.19 0.71 0.43
N SER A 748 -20.09 2.03 0.61
CA SER A 748 -21.00 2.78 1.50
C SER A 748 -22.43 2.87 0.93
N GLU A 749 -22.59 3.00 -0.39
CA GLU A 749 -23.89 3.17 -1.07
C GLU A 749 -24.41 1.87 -1.71
N ARG A 750 -25.71 1.56 -1.54
CA ARG A 750 -26.33 0.38 -2.15
C ARG A 750 -26.36 0.50 -3.69
N ARG A 751 -25.72 -0.45 -4.37
CA ARG A 751 -25.75 -0.65 -5.83
C ARG A 751 -26.03 -2.14 -6.13
N PRO A 752 -26.48 -2.51 -7.34
CA PRO A 752 -26.62 -3.91 -7.70
C PRO A 752 -25.27 -4.64 -7.57
N ASN A 753 -25.30 -5.85 -7.00
CA ASN A 753 -24.11 -6.68 -6.71
C ASN A 753 -23.11 -6.08 -5.70
N THR A 754 -23.57 -5.17 -4.83
CA THR A 754 -22.75 -4.61 -3.75
C THR A 754 -23.28 -4.92 -2.35
N ILE A 755 -22.36 -4.87 -1.38
CA ILE A 755 -22.61 -5.06 0.04
C ILE A 755 -22.48 -3.70 0.70
N ALA A 756 -23.58 -3.17 1.22
CA ALA A 756 -23.56 -1.92 1.98
C ALA A 756 -22.86 -2.15 3.32
N MET A 757 -21.84 -1.34 3.62
CA MET A 757 -21.21 -1.34 4.94
C MET A 757 -22.20 -0.80 5.99
N HIS A 758 -22.41 -1.55 7.06
CA HIS A 758 -23.25 -1.11 8.16
C HIS A 758 -22.58 0.02 8.96
N PRO A 759 -23.30 1.10 9.36
CA PRO A 759 -22.70 2.24 10.07
C PRO A 759 -22.07 1.88 11.43
N ASP A 760 -22.62 0.88 12.13
CA ASP A 760 -22.07 0.35 13.39
C ASP A 760 -20.86 -0.56 13.22
N PHE A 761 -20.47 -0.92 11.99
CA PHE A 761 -19.30 -1.78 11.77
C PHE A 761 -18.05 -1.13 12.36
N ARG A 762 -17.34 -1.85 13.22
CA ARG A 762 -16.07 -1.44 13.81
C ARG A 762 -15.05 -2.57 13.74
N MET A 763 -13.78 -2.19 13.71
CA MET A 763 -12.66 -3.11 13.61
C MET A 763 -11.75 -2.91 14.81
N LEU A 764 -11.45 -4.00 15.51
CA LEU A 764 -10.51 -4.10 16.62
C LEU A 764 -9.34 -4.97 16.15
N VAL A 765 -8.17 -4.37 15.99
CA VAL A 765 -6.97 -5.09 15.54
C VAL A 765 -6.03 -5.31 16.71
N LEU A 766 -5.49 -6.52 16.81
CA LEU A 766 -4.50 -6.90 17.80
C LEU A 766 -3.19 -7.19 17.08
N ALA A 767 -2.12 -6.49 17.50
CA ALA A 767 -0.80 -6.65 16.90
C ALA A 767 0.27 -6.73 17.97
N ASN A 768 1.40 -7.35 17.63
CA ASN A 768 2.59 -7.34 18.49
C ASN A 768 3.35 -6.01 18.39
N ARG A 769 4.24 -5.74 19.35
CA ARG A 769 5.05 -4.53 19.33
C ARG A 769 5.94 -4.47 18.08
N PRO A 770 6.13 -3.28 17.47
CA PRO A 770 7.17 -3.09 16.45
C PRO A 770 8.56 -3.10 17.10
N GLY A 771 9.54 -3.79 16.49
CA GLY A 771 10.95 -3.78 16.93
C GLY A 771 11.51 -5.12 17.43
N PHE A 772 12.84 -5.24 17.48
CA PHE A 772 13.54 -6.51 17.70
C PHE A 772 13.11 -7.25 19.00
N PRO A 773 12.90 -8.58 18.97
CA PRO A 773 12.95 -9.49 17.83
C PRO A 773 11.59 -9.56 17.11
N PHE A 774 11.36 -8.66 16.15
CA PHE A 774 10.14 -8.65 15.34
C PHE A 774 10.33 -9.51 14.08
N LEU A 775 9.45 -10.49 13.88
CA LEU A 775 9.47 -11.41 12.74
C LEU A 775 8.29 -11.16 11.76
N GLY A 776 7.56 -10.04 11.95
CA GLY A 776 6.37 -9.68 11.17
C GLY A 776 6.61 -8.51 10.20
N ASN A 777 5.54 -8.09 9.51
CA ASN A 777 5.52 -6.87 8.69
C ASN A 777 5.29 -5.65 9.58
N ASP A 778 5.89 -4.50 9.27
CA ASP A 778 5.66 -3.25 10.02
C ASP A 778 4.24 -2.70 9.78
N PHE A 779 3.28 -3.35 10.45
CA PHE A 779 1.86 -3.03 10.42
C PHE A 779 1.64 -1.62 10.97
N PHE A 780 2.37 -1.24 12.01
CA PHE A 780 2.24 0.08 12.63
C PHE A 780 2.71 1.19 11.70
N GLY A 781 3.89 1.07 11.09
CA GLY A 781 4.38 2.05 10.11
C GLY A 781 3.47 2.23 8.89
N SER A 782 2.68 1.19 8.55
CA SER A 782 1.78 1.21 7.39
C SER A 782 0.35 1.66 7.70
N LEU A 783 -0.18 1.30 8.88
CA LEU A 783 -1.60 1.41 9.23
C LEU A 783 -1.87 2.11 10.56
N GLY A 784 -0.84 2.38 11.38
CA GLY A 784 -0.97 3.01 12.70
C GLY A 784 -1.67 4.37 12.65
N ASP A 785 -1.51 5.11 11.55
CA ASP A 785 -2.18 6.42 11.37
C ASP A 785 -3.71 6.32 11.17
N ILE A 786 -4.21 5.13 10.85
CA ILE A 786 -5.63 4.91 10.53
C ILE A 786 -6.39 4.43 11.76
N PHE A 787 -5.74 3.74 12.69
CA PHE A 787 -6.37 3.22 13.91
C PHE A 787 -6.06 4.11 15.13
N SER A 788 -6.98 4.16 16.10
CA SER A 788 -6.63 4.66 17.43
C SER A 788 -5.81 3.61 18.15
N CYS A 789 -4.56 3.94 18.48
CA CYS A 789 -3.60 3.00 19.03
C CYS A 789 -3.63 2.98 20.56
N HIS A 790 -3.65 1.79 21.15
CA HIS A 790 -3.61 1.57 22.59
C HIS A 790 -2.46 0.62 22.93
N ALA A 791 -1.50 1.10 23.72
CA ALA A 791 -0.41 0.28 24.23
C ALA A 791 -0.89 -0.56 25.42
N VAL A 792 -0.67 -1.87 25.35
CA VAL A 792 -0.94 -2.82 26.43
C VAL A 792 0.37 -3.37 26.97
N ASP A 793 0.67 -3.00 28.21
CA ASP A 793 1.87 -3.42 28.91
C ASP A 793 1.62 -4.65 29.79
N ASN A 794 2.68 -5.27 30.28
CA ASN A 794 2.56 -6.26 31.35
C ASN A 794 1.96 -5.59 32.61
N PRO A 795 1.16 -6.33 33.40
CA PRO A 795 0.67 -5.84 34.68
C PRO A 795 1.82 -5.42 35.60
N LYS A 796 1.66 -4.32 36.34
CA LYS A 796 2.59 -3.89 37.40
C LYS A 796 2.72 -5.00 38.45
N PRO A 797 3.86 -5.16 39.15
CA PRO A 797 4.08 -6.26 40.09
C PRO A 797 2.96 -6.47 41.12
N GLN A 798 2.41 -5.39 41.69
CA GLN A 798 1.29 -5.46 42.64
C GLN A 798 -0.01 -5.96 42.00
N ALA A 799 -0.32 -5.49 40.79
CA ALA A 799 -1.50 -5.90 40.03
C ALA A 799 -1.36 -7.33 39.50
N GLU A 800 -0.16 -7.72 39.04
CA GLU A 800 0.16 -9.09 38.63
C GLU A 800 -0.02 -10.05 39.81
N PHE A 801 0.50 -9.70 40.99
CA PHE A 801 0.30 -10.48 42.22
C PHE A 801 -1.18 -10.64 42.57
N ALA A 802 -1.94 -9.55 42.61
CA ALA A 802 -3.37 -9.60 42.95
C ALA A 802 -4.16 -10.50 41.98
N MET A 803 -3.85 -10.39 40.68
CA MET A 803 -4.44 -11.24 39.64
C MET A 803 -4.04 -12.72 39.82
N LEU A 804 -2.76 -13.02 40.08
CA LEU A 804 -2.28 -14.38 40.30
C LEU A 804 -2.91 -15.00 41.55
N LYS A 805 -3.09 -14.23 42.63
CA LYS A 805 -3.76 -14.70 43.84
C LYS A 805 -5.20 -15.12 43.60
N GLN A 806 -5.91 -14.45 42.70
CA GLN A 806 -7.26 -14.85 42.27
C GLN A 806 -7.25 -16.13 41.42
N TYR A 807 -6.19 -16.40 40.64
CA TYR A 807 -6.03 -17.66 39.93
C TYR A 807 -5.63 -18.83 40.84
N GLY A 808 -4.85 -18.57 41.90
CA GLY A 808 -4.33 -19.57 42.82
C GLY A 808 -4.44 -19.13 44.28
N PRO A 809 -5.63 -19.13 44.89
CA PRO A 809 -5.83 -18.65 46.25
C PRO A 809 -5.11 -19.50 47.32
N ALA A 810 -4.87 -20.79 47.05
CA ALA A 810 -4.17 -21.71 47.94
C ALA A 810 -2.64 -21.67 47.77
N VAL A 811 -2.11 -20.99 46.74
CA VAL A 811 -0.67 -20.82 46.55
C VAL A 811 -0.12 -19.82 47.58
N PRO A 812 1.02 -20.12 48.24
CA PRO A 812 1.63 -19.21 49.21
C PRO A 812 2.04 -17.86 48.60
N ASP A 813 1.80 -16.77 49.34
CA ASP A 813 2.07 -15.41 48.86
C ASP A 813 3.56 -15.18 48.57
N ASP A 814 4.45 -15.76 49.38
CA ASP A 814 5.90 -15.72 49.15
C ASP A 814 6.29 -16.32 47.78
N THR A 815 5.66 -17.43 47.40
CA THR A 815 5.88 -18.06 46.09
C THR A 815 5.41 -17.17 44.94
N LEU A 816 4.27 -16.49 45.11
CA LEU A 816 3.74 -15.55 44.12
C LEU A 816 4.66 -14.33 43.98
N HIS A 817 5.18 -13.78 45.08
CA HIS A 817 6.14 -12.67 45.05
C HIS A 817 7.43 -13.04 44.32
N LYS A 818 8.00 -14.23 44.58
CA LYS A 818 9.18 -14.74 43.89
C LYS A 818 8.95 -14.87 42.38
N LEU A 819 7.81 -15.42 41.97
CA LEU A 819 7.45 -15.56 40.56
C LEU A 819 7.30 -14.21 39.85
N VAL A 820 6.61 -13.24 40.46
CA VAL A 820 6.42 -11.90 39.90
C VAL A 820 7.76 -11.17 39.75
N ALA A 821 8.63 -11.23 40.76
CA ALA A 821 9.94 -10.59 40.71
C ALA A 821 10.85 -11.21 39.64
N ALA A 822 10.93 -12.56 39.60
CA ALA A 822 11.75 -13.27 38.64
C ALA A 822 11.31 -13.03 37.19
N PHE A 823 10.02 -13.20 36.88
CA PHE A 823 9.52 -12.97 35.53
C PHE A 823 9.55 -11.48 35.14
N GLY A 824 9.46 -10.56 36.11
CA GLY A 824 9.69 -9.13 35.89
C GLY A 824 11.11 -8.83 35.40
N GLU A 825 12.13 -9.41 36.05
CA GLU A 825 13.53 -9.26 35.62
C GLU A 825 13.77 -9.88 34.24
N LEU A 826 13.27 -11.09 34.00
CA LEU A 826 13.39 -11.76 32.70
C LEU A 826 12.80 -10.92 31.55
N ARG A 827 11.63 -10.32 31.75
CA ARG A 827 11.02 -9.42 30.76
C ARG A 827 11.87 -8.18 30.51
N ALA A 828 12.44 -7.58 31.56
CA ALA A 828 13.33 -6.43 31.41
C ALA A 828 14.61 -6.78 30.61
N MET A 829 15.15 -7.98 30.80
CA MET A 829 16.27 -8.49 30.01
C MET A 829 15.90 -8.73 28.54
N ALA A 830 14.66 -9.17 28.27
CA ALA A 830 14.15 -9.32 26.91
C ALA A 830 13.97 -7.95 26.21
N ASP A 831 13.52 -6.93 26.94
CA ASP A 831 13.38 -5.57 26.43
C ASP A 831 14.72 -4.90 26.13
N GLN A 832 15.78 -5.30 26.85
CA GLN A 832 17.17 -4.87 26.59
C GLN A 832 17.85 -5.68 25.48
N GLY A 833 17.22 -6.76 25.00
CA GLY A 833 17.75 -7.63 23.96
C GLY A 833 18.79 -8.66 24.45
N THR A 834 18.97 -8.83 25.76
CA THR A 834 19.87 -9.83 26.34
C THR A 834 19.34 -11.25 26.15
N ILE A 835 18.03 -11.41 26.21
CA ILE A 835 17.33 -12.66 25.88
C ILE A 835 16.36 -12.43 24.73
N THR A 836 16.15 -13.44 23.90
CA THR A 836 15.26 -13.36 22.73
C THR A 836 13.80 -13.61 23.07
N TYR A 837 13.52 -14.44 24.09
CA TYR A 837 12.16 -14.84 24.45
C TYR A 837 11.59 -13.98 25.60
N PRO A 838 10.50 -13.23 25.38
CA PRO A 838 9.84 -12.49 26.45
C PRO A 838 8.89 -13.40 27.23
N TYR A 839 9.31 -13.89 28.40
CA TYR A 839 8.47 -14.73 29.26
C TYR A 839 7.22 -13.98 29.72
N SER A 840 6.06 -14.49 29.32
CA SER A 840 4.77 -13.79 29.40
C SER A 840 4.05 -14.03 30.72
N THR A 841 3.16 -13.11 31.11
CA THR A 841 2.27 -13.31 32.27
C THR A 841 1.39 -14.55 32.14
N ARG A 842 1.06 -14.96 30.91
CA ARG A 842 0.33 -16.21 30.63
C ARG A 842 1.06 -17.45 31.17
N GLU A 843 2.39 -17.48 31.11
CA GLU A 843 3.19 -18.60 31.60
C GLU A 843 3.18 -18.64 33.13
N VAL A 844 3.30 -17.47 33.78
CA VAL A 844 3.18 -17.37 35.24
C VAL A 844 1.80 -17.82 35.72
N VAL A 845 0.73 -17.42 35.03
CA VAL A 845 -0.64 -17.89 35.33
C VAL A 845 -0.74 -19.41 35.20
N ASN A 846 -0.09 -20.02 34.21
CA ASN A 846 -0.09 -21.48 34.06
C ASN A 846 0.67 -22.17 35.20
N ILE A 847 1.82 -21.62 35.63
CA ILE A 847 2.57 -22.11 36.81
C ILE A 847 1.70 -22.05 38.07
N VAL A 848 1.04 -20.92 38.31
CA VAL A 848 0.18 -20.73 39.50
C VAL A 848 -1.04 -21.66 39.47
N LYS A 849 -1.68 -21.84 38.31
CA LYS A 849 -2.78 -22.80 38.14
C LYS A 849 -2.33 -24.24 38.40
N HIS A 850 -1.09 -24.57 38.01
CA HIS A 850 -0.50 -25.88 38.25
C HIS A 850 -0.26 -26.10 39.75
N LEU A 851 0.40 -25.15 40.43
CA LEU A 851 0.64 -25.20 41.89
C LEU A 851 -0.66 -25.24 42.70
N GLN A 852 -1.69 -24.52 42.25
CA GLN A 852 -3.02 -24.55 42.86
C GLN A 852 -3.66 -25.95 42.79
N ARG A 853 -3.41 -26.69 41.70
CA ARG A 853 -3.96 -28.04 41.48
C ARG A 853 -3.09 -29.14 42.09
N PHE A 854 -1.78 -28.91 42.19
CA PHE A 854 -0.78 -29.84 42.70
C PHE A 854 0.11 -29.14 43.74
N PRO A 855 -0.39 -28.93 44.96
CA PRO A 855 0.33 -28.17 46.00
C PRO A 855 1.59 -28.88 46.51
N ASP A 856 1.67 -30.20 46.36
CA ASP A 856 2.81 -31.01 46.79
C ASP A 856 4.01 -30.96 45.83
N GLU A 857 3.85 -30.34 44.66
CA GLU A 857 4.91 -30.25 43.66
C GLU A 857 5.82 -29.02 43.91
N GLY A 858 7.13 -29.24 43.91
CA GLY A 858 8.09 -28.18 44.17
C GLY A 858 8.14 -27.12 43.06
N LEU A 859 8.20 -25.84 43.45
CA LEU A 859 8.28 -24.68 42.55
C LEU A 859 9.32 -24.85 41.43
N ALA A 860 10.52 -25.34 41.78
CA ALA A 860 11.62 -25.52 40.83
C ALA A 860 11.34 -26.55 39.71
N ASN A 861 10.42 -27.51 39.92
CA ASN A 861 10.03 -28.46 38.89
C ASN A 861 8.98 -27.85 37.95
N VAL A 862 7.99 -27.15 38.51
CA VAL A 862 6.91 -26.53 37.70
C VAL A 862 7.47 -25.42 36.81
N VAL A 863 8.36 -24.60 37.35
CA VAL A 863 9.01 -23.51 36.61
C VAL A 863 9.84 -24.09 35.46
N ARG A 864 10.52 -25.22 35.66
CA ARG A 864 11.32 -25.91 34.62
C ARG A 864 10.52 -26.29 33.37
N ASN A 865 9.24 -26.64 33.51
CA ASN A 865 8.37 -26.96 32.37
C ASN A 865 8.24 -25.79 31.36
N VAL A 866 8.49 -24.54 31.79
CA VAL A 866 8.50 -23.37 30.91
C VAL A 866 9.87 -23.18 30.26
N PHE A 867 10.95 -23.38 31.02
CA PHE A 867 12.34 -23.09 30.57
C PHE A 867 13.03 -24.25 29.85
N ASP A 868 12.48 -25.47 29.87
CA ASP A 868 13.10 -26.64 29.23
C ASP A 868 13.26 -26.49 27.72
N PHE A 869 12.46 -25.66 27.06
CA PHE A 869 12.64 -25.31 25.64
C PHE A 869 13.95 -24.57 25.37
N ASP A 870 14.41 -23.76 26.32
CA ASP A 870 15.66 -22.97 26.23
C ASP A 870 16.88 -23.73 26.78
N SER A 871 16.68 -24.94 27.31
CA SER A 871 17.73 -25.73 27.98
C SER A 871 18.92 -26.12 27.08
N TYR A 872 18.72 -26.09 25.76
CA TYR A 872 19.74 -26.40 24.74
C TYR A 872 20.65 -25.22 24.39
N ASN A 873 20.24 -23.98 24.71
CA ASN A 873 21.08 -22.81 24.54
C ASN A 873 21.84 -22.54 25.84
N LYS A 874 23.15 -22.83 25.84
CA LYS A 874 24.00 -22.72 27.05
C LYS A 874 24.04 -21.29 27.59
N ASP A 875 24.19 -20.30 26.71
CA ASP A 875 24.33 -18.90 27.08
C ASP A 875 23.01 -18.37 27.70
N THR A 876 21.88 -18.67 27.06
CA THR A 876 20.56 -18.30 27.60
C THR A 876 20.29 -19.01 28.92
N ARG A 877 20.63 -20.30 29.03
CA ARG A 877 20.42 -21.09 30.23
C ARG A 877 21.18 -20.55 31.45
N GLU A 878 22.44 -20.14 31.29
CA GLU A 878 23.22 -19.57 32.39
C GLU A 878 22.58 -18.28 32.92
N VAL A 879 22.20 -17.39 32.01
CA VAL A 879 21.50 -16.14 32.31
C VAL A 879 20.16 -16.39 33.02
N LEU A 880 19.39 -17.38 32.57
CA LEU A 880 18.11 -17.76 33.18
C LEU A 880 18.30 -18.31 34.60
N ILE A 881 19.29 -19.17 34.82
CA ILE A 881 19.58 -19.75 36.13
C ILE A 881 20.01 -18.65 37.11
N GLU A 882 20.88 -17.74 36.68
CA GLU A 882 21.33 -16.60 37.50
C GLU A 882 20.15 -15.73 37.93
N ALA A 883 19.27 -15.35 36.99
CA ALA A 883 18.08 -14.56 37.28
C ALA A 883 17.11 -15.28 38.23
N LEU A 884 16.88 -16.58 38.05
CA LEU A 884 15.94 -17.36 38.87
C LEU A 884 16.51 -17.63 40.28
N HIS A 885 17.81 -17.88 40.41
CA HIS A 885 18.49 -18.05 41.71
C HIS A 885 18.48 -16.77 42.53
N LYS A 886 18.69 -15.62 41.88
CA LYS A 886 18.65 -14.30 42.52
C LYS A 886 17.32 -14.02 43.25
N HIS A 887 16.22 -14.59 42.76
CA HIS A 887 14.88 -14.48 43.38
C HIS A 887 14.46 -15.72 44.18
N GLY A 888 15.40 -16.60 44.52
CA GLY A 888 15.14 -17.74 45.41
C GLY A 888 14.39 -18.91 44.75
N ILE A 889 14.52 -19.10 43.43
CA ILE A 889 13.96 -20.23 42.68
C ILE A 889 15.11 -21.17 42.27
N PRO A 890 15.37 -22.27 43.01
CA PRO A 890 16.55 -23.12 42.80
C PRO A 890 16.36 -24.07 41.61
N ILE A 891 16.70 -23.62 40.41
CA ILE A 891 16.67 -24.45 39.18
C ILE A 891 18.07 -24.99 38.90
N GLY A 892 18.17 -26.30 38.58
CA GLY A 892 19.44 -26.94 38.20
C GLY A 892 20.24 -27.59 39.34
N ALA A 893 19.77 -27.52 40.59
CA ALA A 893 20.36 -28.31 41.67
C ALA A 893 20.01 -29.79 41.49
N LYS A 894 21.01 -30.65 41.27
CA LYS A 894 20.82 -32.11 41.44
C LYS A 894 20.50 -32.35 42.92
N PRO A 895 19.66 -33.33 43.29
CA PRO A 895 19.40 -33.67 44.69
C PRO A 895 20.67 -34.04 45.50
N SER A 896 21.82 -34.17 44.84
CA SER A 896 23.15 -34.41 45.43
C SER A 896 23.96 -33.15 45.76
N SER A 897 23.52 -31.93 45.43
CA SER A 897 24.26 -30.70 45.79
C SER A 897 23.88 -30.22 47.20
N VAL A 898 24.65 -30.69 48.19
CA VAL A 898 24.44 -30.57 49.65
C VAL A 898 24.54 -29.14 50.20
N HIS A 899 24.62 -28.10 49.36
CA HIS A 899 24.77 -26.70 49.82
C HIS A 899 23.48 -25.89 49.93
N LEU A 900 22.31 -26.45 49.58
CA LEU A 900 21.03 -25.73 49.59
C LEU A 900 20.00 -26.25 50.59
N ALA A 901 20.39 -27.16 51.50
CA ALA A 901 19.45 -27.79 52.45
C ALA A 901 19.28 -27.01 53.78
N LYS A 902 19.72 -25.75 53.87
CA LYS A 902 19.46 -24.88 55.00
C LYS A 902 19.31 -23.43 54.54
N GLU A 903 18.09 -23.07 54.14
CA GLU A 903 17.48 -21.75 54.34
C GLU A 903 15.97 -21.85 54.12
#